data_AF-A0A0L0HUW5-F1
#
_entry.id   AF-A0A0L0HUW5-F1
#
_cell.length_a   1.000
_cell.length_b   1.000
_cell.length_c   1.000
_cell.angle_alpha   90.00
_cell.angle_beta   90.00
_cell.angle_gamma   90.00
#
_symmetry.space_group_name_H-M   'P 1'
#
loop_
_entity.id
_entity.type
_entity.pdbx_description
1 polymer ?
#
loop_
_entity_poly.entity_id
_entity_poly.type
_entity_poly.pdbx_seq_one_letter_code
_entity_poly.pdbx_strand_id
1 'polypeptide(L)'
;MTTLLIDNYDSFTWNVYQYLSELGADVQVYRNDQITLEQCIAINPRNVVISPGPGRPADAGVSNDVIRHFAGKVPILGVCLGEQCMYETYGGTVTYAGEIVHGKTSPVRHDGRGLYETVPQGIEATRYHSLAGDPKTLPECLEITSWTDSGIVMGIRHKTFVMEGVQYHPESIASECGKVMFANFLKWEGGTWDRLRLREDLVKKPDGHGGPAVNGASDGKRAGTGDGIPLAKVSKINSTSTAGGGVHRAGGSSPAISGKGMQSTTAASKSPSILHTIYEQRLRDVREARSRPGQSDYYLQRSIALGLSPSKIDFPARVLAAANPVAVMAEIKRASPSKGNIDITAHAPSQALEYARGGAAVISVLTEPKWFKGSLEDMRLVRAALEGVPDRPAVLRKDFIVERYQILEAHLYGADTLLLIVAILDDDKLRDLLEYSRQLGMEPMVEVANSAEMERAVAIGAKVIGVNNRDLHTFNVDMNRTSDLATMVPQGTILVALSGITGRADVETYMKGGAKAVLVGEALMRAPSKRDFIQQLLGKDVEEQPAVSNRTMVKICGVTNVEDALVAAKAGADFIGLIFAESARKVTIDRAKEIVQAVRRELKISDEPAPALPIPSPDASPSTWLNLALSTIRSPRAGPLFVGVFANHSVSFIQQAVRDTKINLVQFHGSEPCHLAALLPTPVIKAFHVLPNETPSQVIDRIVARETVGTISGVLLDTGVKSGQQGGTGQVFDWDVAVHVQREGRVPVLLAGGLKPENVAEAVRKVRPWCVDVSSGVELDTKKGFKDHGKVVDFIKAVRTVDT
;
A
#
# COMPACT_ATOMS: atom_id res chain seq x y z
N MET A 1 -9.00 -7.33 -23.77
CA MET A 1 -8.27 -8.19 -24.73
C MET A 1 -6.86 -8.34 -24.20
N THR A 2 -6.52 -9.53 -23.71
CA THR A 2 -5.38 -9.71 -22.81
C THR A 2 -4.02 -9.40 -23.45
N THR A 3 -3.24 -8.55 -22.79
CA THR A 3 -1.78 -8.50 -22.94
C THR A 3 -1.17 -9.39 -21.85
N LEU A 4 -0.38 -10.39 -22.24
CA LEU A 4 0.33 -11.25 -21.28
C LEU A 4 1.69 -10.64 -20.96
N LEU A 5 1.93 -10.30 -19.69
CA LEU A 5 3.23 -9.83 -19.20
C LEU A 5 3.88 -10.93 -18.36
N ILE A 6 5.01 -11.46 -18.83
CA ILE A 6 5.84 -12.39 -18.05
C ILE A 6 6.80 -11.57 -17.18
N ASP A 7 6.66 -11.68 -15.86
CA ASP A 7 7.49 -11.03 -14.83
C ASP A 7 8.75 -11.87 -14.54
N ASN A 8 9.92 -11.28 -14.79
CA ASN A 8 11.24 -11.85 -14.51
C ASN A 8 11.86 -11.28 -13.22
N TYR A 9 11.03 -10.84 -12.27
CA TYR A 9 11.43 -10.38 -10.94
C TYR A 9 12.24 -9.07 -10.87
N ASP A 10 12.05 -8.15 -11.84
CA ASP A 10 12.56 -6.77 -11.72
C ASP A 10 11.52 -5.82 -11.08
N SER A 11 12.02 -4.87 -10.29
CA SER A 11 11.29 -3.68 -9.87
C SER A 11 10.62 -2.92 -11.04
N PHE A 12 11.28 -2.85 -12.20
CA PHE A 12 10.75 -2.15 -13.38
C PHE A 12 9.59 -2.88 -14.07
N THR A 13 9.29 -4.15 -13.75
CA THR A 13 8.07 -4.81 -14.25
C THR A 13 6.81 -4.02 -13.88
N TRP A 14 6.79 -3.35 -12.72
CA TRP A 14 5.70 -2.46 -12.32
C TRP A 14 5.53 -1.26 -13.24
N ASN A 15 6.63 -0.67 -13.71
CA ASN A 15 6.60 0.44 -14.66
C ASN A 15 6.11 -0.02 -16.04
N VAL A 16 6.54 -1.20 -16.52
CA VAL A 16 6.03 -1.83 -17.75
C VAL A 16 4.51 -2.05 -17.65
N TYR A 17 4.05 -2.66 -16.56
CA TYR A 17 2.63 -2.87 -16.28
C TYR A 17 1.85 -1.54 -16.24
N GLN A 18 2.40 -0.52 -15.58
CA GLN A 18 1.80 0.82 -15.50
C GLN A 18 1.65 1.44 -16.88
N TYR A 19 2.72 1.51 -17.69
CA TYR A 19 2.69 2.17 -19.00
C TYR A 19 1.71 1.47 -19.95
N LEU A 20 1.70 0.12 -19.98
CA LEU A 20 0.73 -0.65 -20.75
C LEU A 20 -0.73 -0.36 -20.31
N SER A 21 -0.99 -0.34 -18.99
CA SER A 21 -2.33 -0.11 -18.43
C SER A 21 -2.82 1.33 -18.62
N GLU A 22 -1.93 2.31 -18.47
CA GLU A 22 -2.19 3.73 -18.76
C GLU A 22 -2.57 3.93 -20.23
N LEU A 23 -1.87 3.27 -21.16
CA LEU A 23 -2.19 3.26 -22.58
C LEU A 23 -3.47 2.47 -22.93
N GLY A 24 -4.06 1.74 -21.98
CA GLY A 24 -5.36 1.06 -22.13
C GLY A 24 -5.29 -0.46 -22.38
N ALA A 25 -4.11 -1.07 -22.23
CA ALA A 25 -3.99 -2.53 -22.28
C ALA A 25 -4.66 -3.20 -21.08
N ASP A 26 -5.19 -4.40 -21.32
CA ASP A 26 -5.82 -5.30 -20.36
C ASP A 26 -4.77 -6.33 -19.95
N VAL A 27 -3.89 -5.95 -19.01
CA VAL A 27 -2.64 -6.68 -18.73
C VAL A 27 -2.83 -7.73 -17.64
N GLN A 28 -2.54 -8.99 -17.97
CA GLN A 28 -2.41 -10.08 -17.01
C GLN A 28 -0.91 -10.38 -16.78
N VAL A 29 -0.49 -10.36 -15.51
CA VAL A 29 0.91 -10.49 -15.12
C VAL A 29 1.13 -11.83 -14.43
N TYR A 30 2.14 -12.58 -14.87
CA TYR A 30 2.53 -13.85 -14.26
C TYR A 30 4.06 -13.95 -14.17
N ARG A 31 4.57 -14.44 -13.04
CA ARG A 31 6.01 -14.68 -12.86
C ARG A 31 6.48 -15.84 -13.71
N ASN A 32 7.70 -15.74 -14.22
CA ASN A 32 8.30 -16.67 -15.17
C ASN A 32 8.39 -18.14 -14.69
N ASP A 33 8.26 -18.39 -13.39
CA ASP A 33 8.26 -19.70 -12.73
C ASP A 33 6.89 -20.09 -12.14
N GLN A 34 5.89 -19.20 -12.18
CA GLN A 34 4.55 -19.40 -11.60
C GLN A 34 3.45 -19.60 -12.66
N ILE A 35 3.82 -19.75 -13.94
CA ILE A 35 2.90 -20.08 -15.04
C ILE A 35 3.57 -21.05 -16.03
N THR A 36 2.83 -22.05 -16.51
CA THR A 36 3.31 -22.97 -17.56
C THR A 36 2.98 -22.47 -18.96
N LEU A 37 3.66 -23.00 -19.98
CA LEU A 37 3.40 -22.62 -21.38
C LEU A 37 1.94 -22.91 -21.79
N GLU A 38 1.37 -24.02 -21.32
CA GLU A 38 -0.01 -24.42 -21.58
C GLU A 38 -1.01 -23.43 -20.99
N GLN A 39 -0.71 -22.86 -19.82
CA GLN A 39 -1.50 -21.81 -19.20
C GLN A 39 -1.37 -20.49 -19.98
N CYS A 40 -0.16 -20.13 -20.45
CA CYS A 40 0.03 -18.99 -21.36
C CYS A 40 -0.79 -19.14 -22.66
N ILE A 41 -0.85 -20.34 -23.23
CA ILE A 41 -1.67 -20.66 -24.40
C ILE A 41 -3.17 -20.52 -24.08
N ALA A 42 -3.61 -21.03 -22.93
CA ALA A 42 -5.02 -20.99 -22.50
C ALA A 42 -5.55 -19.56 -22.26
N ILE A 43 -4.67 -18.60 -21.91
CA ILE A 43 -5.00 -17.17 -21.81
C ILE A 43 -5.39 -16.57 -23.18
N ASN A 44 -4.94 -17.17 -24.29
CA ASN A 44 -5.14 -16.67 -25.66
C ASN A 44 -4.82 -15.15 -25.81
N PRO A 45 -3.60 -14.71 -25.45
CA PRO A 45 -3.25 -13.30 -25.43
C PRO A 45 -3.28 -12.66 -26.83
N ARG A 46 -3.66 -11.38 -26.90
CA ARG A 46 -3.57 -10.57 -28.14
C ARG A 46 -2.12 -10.26 -28.50
N ASN A 47 -1.29 -10.03 -27.49
CA ASN A 47 0.14 -9.76 -27.60
C ASN A 47 0.85 -10.11 -26.26
N VAL A 48 2.17 -10.25 -26.33
CA VAL A 48 3.01 -10.72 -25.20
C VAL A 48 4.12 -9.73 -24.92
N VAL A 49 4.44 -9.53 -23.64
CA VAL A 49 5.58 -8.73 -23.18
C VAL A 49 6.44 -9.56 -22.24
N ILE A 50 7.74 -9.61 -22.50
CA ILE A 50 8.74 -10.22 -21.61
C ILE A 50 9.46 -9.06 -20.89
N SER A 51 9.27 -9.00 -19.57
CA SER A 51 9.79 -7.93 -18.71
C SER A 51 11.32 -7.95 -18.55
N PRO A 52 11.91 -6.83 -18.07
CA PRO A 52 13.26 -6.84 -17.50
C PRO A 52 13.38 -7.84 -16.34
N GLY A 53 14.61 -8.26 -16.06
CA GLY A 53 14.95 -9.19 -14.98
C GLY A 53 16.47 -9.28 -14.78
N PRO A 54 16.93 -9.72 -13.60
CA PRO A 54 18.33 -10.04 -13.37
C PRO A 54 18.71 -11.41 -13.95
N GLY A 55 20.01 -11.67 -14.12
CA GLY A 55 20.54 -12.99 -14.50
C GLY A 55 20.85 -13.12 -15.99
N ARG A 56 20.52 -14.28 -16.58
CA ARG A 56 20.71 -14.60 -17.99
C ARG A 56 19.43 -15.20 -18.59
N PRO A 57 19.26 -15.19 -19.93
CA PRO A 57 18.09 -15.80 -20.56
C PRO A 57 17.85 -17.27 -20.20
N ALA A 58 18.91 -18.06 -20.01
CA ALA A 58 18.83 -19.43 -19.53
C ALA A 58 18.11 -19.58 -18.16
N ASP A 59 18.13 -18.54 -17.32
CA ASP A 59 17.50 -18.51 -16.00
C ASP A 59 16.08 -17.90 -16.04
N ALA A 60 15.63 -17.36 -17.18
CA ALA A 60 14.41 -16.54 -17.32
C ALA A 60 13.09 -17.34 -17.34
N GLY A 61 13.06 -18.52 -16.72
CA GLY A 61 11.89 -19.40 -16.62
C GLY A 61 11.24 -19.69 -17.97
N VAL A 62 9.91 -19.58 -18.03
CA VAL A 62 9.10 -19.86 -19.23
C VAL A 62 9.30 -18.84 -20.37
N SER A 63 10.03 -17.74 -20.16
CA SER A 63 10.13 -16.62 -21.12
C SER A 63 10.59 -17.05 -22.52
N ASN A 64 11.61 -17.89 -22.62
CA ASN A 64 12.14 -18.36 -23.91
C ASN A 64 11.12 -19.25 -24.65
N ASP A 65 10.39 -20.10 -23.93
CA ASP A 65 9.38 -20.99 -24.52
C ASP A 65 8.10 -20.24 -24.91
N VAL A 66 7.74 -19.19 -24.17
CA VAL A 66 6.71 -18.22 -24.57
C VAL A 66 7.12 -17.53 -25.88
N ILE A 67 8.36 -17.03 -26.01
CA ILE A 67 8.85 -16.44 -27.27
C ILE A 67 8.76 -17.46 -28.42
N ARG A 68 9.33 -18.65 -28.25
CA ARG A 68 9.29 -19.74 -29.26
C ARG A 68 7.87 -20.10 -29.67
N HIS A 69 6.93 -20.13 -28.73
CA HIS A 69 5.55 -20.50 -29.03
C HIS A 69 4.77 -19.39 -29.74
N PHE A 70 4.88 -18.15 -29.29
CA PHE A 70 4.02 -17.05 -29.74
C PHE A 70 4.56 -16.30 -30.97
N ALA A 71 5.85 -16.43 -31.29
CA ALA A 71 6.43 -15.85 -32.50
C ALA A 71 5.69 -16.33 -33.76
N GLY A 72 5.40 -15.39 -34.67
CA GLY A 72 4.60 -15.66 -35.87
C GLY A 72 3.09 -15.76 -35.63
N LYS A 73 2.60 -15.77 -34.38
CA LYS A 73 1.17 -15.81 -34.04
C LYS A 73 0.65 -14.45 -33.58
N VAL A 74 1.37 -13.80 -32.66
CA VAL A 74 0.98 -12.52 -32.03
C VAL A 74 2.19 -11.59 -31.88
N PRO A 75 1.99 -10.28 -31.67
CA PRO A 75 3.07 -9.35 -31.37
C PRO A 75 3.79 -9.70 -30.05
N ILE A 76 5.13 -9.60 -30.04
CA ILE A 76 5.94 -9.78 -28.81
C ILE A 76 6.89 -8.58 -28.61
N LEU A 77 6.97 -8.07 -27.38
CA LEU A 77 7.95 -7.06 -26.95
C LEU A 77 8.87 -7.62 -25.86
N GLY A 78 10.18 -7.40 -25.98
CA GLY A 78 11.18 -7.72 -24.97
C GLY A 78 11.83 -6.47 -24.38
N VAL A 79 12.03 -6.43 -23.07
CA VAL A 79 12.72 -5.33 -22.37
C VAL A 79 13.85 -5.88 -21.50
N CYS A 80 15.05 -5.31 -21.64
CA CYS A 80 16.30 -5.75 -21.02
C CYS A 80 16.52 -7.27 -21.15
N LEU A 81 16.28 -8.06 -20.08
CA LEU A 81 16.33 -9.52 -20.15
C LEU A 81 15.38 -10.11 -21.20
N GLY A 82 14.21 -9.49 -21.44
CA GLY A 82 13.29 -9.92 -22.49
C GLY A 82 13.84 -9.76 -23.92
N GLU A 83 14.73 -8.79 -24.15
CA GLU A 83 15.47 -8.65 -25.42
C GLU A 83 16.54 -9.73 -25.53
N GLN A 84 17.30 -9.94 -24.45
CA GLN A 84 18.32 -10.99 -24.36
C GLN A 84 17.71 -12.39 -24.56
N CYS A 85 16.50 -12.63 -24.06
CA CYS A 85 15.71 -13.85 -24.30
C CYS A 85 15.35 -14.05 -25.77
N MET A 86 15.04 -12.99 -26.52
CA MET A 86 14.87 -13.08 -27.97
C MET A 86 16.20 -13.40 -28.66
N TYR A 87 17.28 -12.72 -28.26
CA TYR A 87 18.63 -12.91 -28.80
C TYR A 87 19.10 -14.37 -28.66
N GLU A 88 19.01 -14.94 -27.45
CA GLU A 88 19.43 -16.31 -27.14
C GLU A 88 18.46 -17.35 -27.72
N THR A 89 17.14 -17.07 -27.76
CA THR A 89 16.13 -17.99 -28.34
C THR A 89 16.39 -18.30 -29.81
N TYR A 90 16.93 -17.34 -30.58
CA TYR A 90 17.29 -17.53 -31.98
C TYR A 90 18.78 -17.88 -32.20
N GLY A 91 19.52 -18.20 -31.13
CA GLY A 91 20.89 -18.73 -31.20
C GLY A 91 22.01 -17.68 -31.16
N GLY A 92 21.70 -16.42 -30.85
CA GLY A 92 22.70 -15.38 -30.61
C GLY A 92 23.28 -15.47 -29.20
N THR A 93 24.46 -14.86 -28.98
CA THR A 93 25.17 -14.92 -27.69
C THR A 93 24.99 -13.64 -26.88
N VAL A 94 24.54 -13.78 -25.63
CA VAL A 94 24.44 -12.67 -24.66
C VAL A 94 25.67 -12.64 -23.76
N THR A 95 26.52 -11.63 -23.96
CA THR A 95 27.86 -11.51 -23.35
C THR A 95 28.06 -10.15 -22.68
N TYR A 96 29.22 -9.91 -22.07
CA TYR A 96 29.56 -8.64 -21.43
C TYR A 96 29.51 -7.46 -22.43
N ALA A 97 28.75 -6.42 -22.09
CA ALA A 97 28.43 -5.30 -23.00
C ALA A 97 29.59 -4.31 -23.26
N GLY A 98 30.82 -4.61 -22.81
CA GLY A 98 31.96 -3.68 -22.84
C GLY A 98 31.93 -2.63 -21.72
N GLU A 99 30.76 -2.04 -21.49
CA GLU A 99 30.47 -1.05 -20.45
C GLU A 99 29.51 -1.63 -19.38
N ILE A 100 29.75 -1.35 -18.09
CA ILE A 100 28.75 -1.54 -17.03
C ILE A 100 28.02 -0.22 -16.82
N VAL A 101 26.73 -0.17 -17.16
CA VAL A 101 25.91 1.03 -16.97
C VAL A 101 24.63 0.69 -16.21
N HIS A 102 24.60 1.11 -14.94
CA HIS A 102 23.44 1.01 -14.06
C HIS A 102 23.01 2.42 -13.63
N GLY A 103 21.72 2.75 -13.81
CA GLY A 103 21.13 4.00 -13.31
C GLY A 103 21.64 5.26 -14.01
N LYS A 104 22.09 5.15 -15.25
CA LYS A 104 22.45 6.30 -16.11
C LYS A 104 21.72 6.19 -17.44
N THR A 105 21.51 7.32 -18.08
CA THR A 105 21.04 7.37 -19.46
C THR A 105 22.20 7.21 -20.45
N SER A 106 21.89 6.97 -21.71
CA SER A 106 22.79 7.16 -22.85
C SER A 106 21.94 7.55 -24.06
N PRO A 107 22.44 8.40 -24.98
CA PRO A 107 21.74 8.69 -26.22
C PRO A 107 21.68 7.43 -27.10
N VAL A 108 20.49 7.14 -27.64
CA VAL A 108 20.24 5.97 -28.49
C VAL A 108 19.91 6.40 -29.91
N ARG A 109 20.64 5.82 -30.87
CA ARG A 109 20.35 5.92 -32.31
C ARG A 109 19.47 4.75 -32.72
N HIS A 110 18.53 4.95 -33.64
CA HIS A 110 17.61 3.88 -34.05
C HIS A 110 17.22 3.95 -35.53
N ASP A 111 16.59 2.90 -36.05
CA ASP A 111 16.14 2.83 -37.44
C ASP A 111 14.89 3.68 -37.75
N GLY A 112 14.12 4.05 -36.71
CA GLY A 112 12.91 4.88 -36.82
C GLY A 112 11.68 4.11 -37.30
N ARG A 113 11.70 2.78 -37.23
CA ARG A 113 10.62 1.89 -37.66
C ARG A 113 10.02 1.17 -36.47
N GLY A 114 8.82 0.61 -36.66
CA GLY A 114 8.21 -0.29 -35.69
C GLY A 114 8.10 0.35 -34.31
N LEU A 115 8.82 -0.18 -33.31
CA LEU A 115 8.77 0.36 -31.95
C LEU A 115 9.16 1.85 -31.89
N TYR A 116 10.05 2.29 -32.79
CA TYR A 116 10.56 3.66 -32.89
C TYR A 116 9.74 4.58 -33.83
N GLU A 117 8.56 4.15 -34.27
CA GLU A 117 7.67 5.00 -35.07
C GLU A 117 7.35 6.32 -34.32
N THR A 118 7.55 7.47 -34.96
CA THR A 118 7.44 8.82 -34.36
C THR A 118 8.38 9.14 -33.18
N VAL A 119 9.36 8.29 -32.87
CA VAL A 119 10.39 8.59 -31.85
C VAL A 119 11.50 9.49 -32.45
N PRO A 120 11.94 10.56 -31.77
CA PRO A 120 13.09 11.38 -32.20
C PRO A 120 14.42 10.63 -32.06
N GLN A 121 15.35 10.88 -32.99
CA GLN A 121 16.71 10.33 -32.91
C GLN A 121 17.50 10.91 -31.73
N GLY A 122 18.31 10.06 -31.08
CA GLY A 122 19.23 10.50 -30.03
C GLY A 122 18.60 10.67 -28.65
N ILE A 123 17.38 10.14 -28.44
CA ILE A 123 16.71 10.09 -27.13
C ILE A 123 17.62 9.54 -26.03
N GLU A 124 17.56 10.15 -24.85
CA GLU A 124 18.21 9.63 -23.65
C GLU A 124 17.47 8.40 -23.13
N ALA A 125 18.17 7.27 -23.01
CA ALA A 125 17.59 5.99 -22.61
C ALA A 125 18.30 5.37 -21.40
N THR A 126 17.55 4.99 -20.36
CA THR A 126 18.11 4.50 -19.09
C THR A 126 18.60 3.05 -19.19
N ARG A 127 19.85 2.83 -18.78
CA ARG A 127 20.55 1.54 -18.83
C ARG A 127 20.74 0.95 -17.42
N TYR A 128 20.40 -0.34 -17.28
CA TYR A 128 20.67 -1.17 -16.09
C TYR A 128 21.24 -2.54 -16.50
N HIS A 129 22.30 -2.54 -17.30
CA HIS A 129 22.88 -3.78 -17.82
C HIS A 129 24.41 -3.78 -17.83
N SER A 130 24.96 -4.97 -17.62
CA SER A 130 26.35 -5.36 -17.85
C SER A 130 26.49 -6.40 -18.98
N LEU A 131 25.37 -6.92 -19.48
CA LEU A 131 25.27 -7.87 -20.59
C LEU A 131 24.53 -7.24 -21.78
N ALA A 132 24.82 -7.70 -22.99
CA ALA A 132 24.10 -7.39 -24.23
C ALA A 132 24.33 -8.51 -25.26
N GLY A 133 23.51 -8.57 -26.31
CA GLY A 133 23.75 -9.43 -27.47
C GLY A 133 25.02 -9.03 -28.23
N ASP A 134 25.94 -9.97 -28.51
CA ASP A 134 27.15 -9.72 -29.30
C ASP A 134 26.79 -9.59 -30.80
N PRO A 135 27.00 -8.41 -31.44
CA PRO A 135 26.71 -8.20 -32.87
C PRO A 135 27.30 -9.26 -33.80
N LYS A 136 28.44 -9.87 -33.43
CA LYS A 136 29.12 -10.91 -34.23
C LYS A 136 28.34 -12.23 -34.27
N THR A 137 27.36 -12.38 -33.38
CA THR A 137 26.52 -13.58 -33.22
C THR A 137 25.05 -13.32 -33.55
N LEU A 138 24.72 -12.14 -34.08
CA LEU A 138 23.36 -11.76 -34.46
C LEU A 138 22.76 -12.83 -35.41
N PRO A 139 21.68 -13.53 -35.02
CA PRO A 139 21.02 -14.52 -35.86
C PRO A 139 20.53 -13.93 -37.18
N GLU A 140 20.60 -14.69 -38.28
CA GLU A 140 20.18 -14.22 -39.60
C GLU A 140 18.71 -13.76 -39.64
N CYS A 141 17.85 -14.34 -38.81
CA CYS A 141 16.45 -13.94 -38.68
C CYS A 141 16.23 -12.61 -37.91
N LEU A 142 17.25 -12.07 -37.24
CA LEU A 142 17.21 -10.82 -36.50
C LEU A 142 17.93 -9.68 -37.23
N GLU A 143 17.54 -8.44 -36.94
CA GLU A 143 18.23 -7.21 -37.32
C GLU A 143 18.37 -6.29 -36.09
N ILE A 144 19.44 -5.48 -36.03
CA ILE A 144 19.63 -4.47 -34.98
C ILE A 144 18.78 -3.25 -35.32
N THR A 145 17.95 -2.79 -34.38
CA THR A 145 17.08 -1.61 -34.56
C THR A 145 17.59 -0.38 -33.85
N SER A 146 18.41 -0.51 -32.81
CA SER A 146 19.03 0.62 -32.12
C SER A 146 20.38 0.31 -31.48
N TRP A 147 21.20 1.33 -31.29
CA TRP A 147 22.58 1.24 -30.79
C TRP A 147 23.06 2.53 -30.10
N THR A 148 24.08 2.42 -29.24
CA THR A 148 24.84 3.58 -28.71
C THR A 148 25.89 4.06 -29.71
N ASP A 149 26.42 5.28 -29.54
CA ASP A 149 27.58 5.75 -30.32
C ASP A 149 28.86 4.89 -30.07
N SER A 150 28.94 4.14 -28.96
CA SER A 150 30.00 3.13 -28.71
C SER A 150 29.75 1.77 -29.39
N GLY A 151 28.63 1.62 -30.13
CA GLY A 151 28.33 0.43 -30.92
C GLY A 151 27.67 -0.72 -30.14
N ILE A 152 27.22 -0.49 -28.91
CA ILE A 152 26.49 -1.48 -28.11
C ILE A 152 25.08 -1.62 -28.68
N VAL A 153 24.61 -2.87 -28.85
CA VAL A 153 23.23 -3.15 -29.29
C VAL A 153 22.25 -2.68 -28.22
N MET A 154 21.33 -1.81 -28.62
CA MET A 154 20.29 -1.27 -27.74
C MET A 154 18.89 -1.80 -28.07
N GLY A 155 18.73 -2.48 -29.21
CA GLY A 155 17.50 -3.19 -29.57
C GLY A 155 17.59 -3.96 -30.89
N ILE A 156 16.63 -4.88 -31.07
CA ILE A 156 16.54 -5.81 -32.20
C ILE A 156 15.10 -5.94 -32.72
N ARG A 157 14.96 -6.44 -33.96
CA ARG A 157 13.70 -6.88 -34.59
C ARG A 157 13.90 -8.24 -35.24
N HIS A 158 12.87 -9.08 -35.24
CA HIS A 158 12.85 -10.28 -36.09
C HIS A 158 12.31 -9.95 -37.49
N LYS A 159 13.03 -10.32 -38.55
CA LYS A 159 12.73 -9.92 -39.95
C LYS A 159 11.36 -10.38 -40.47
N THR A 160 10.86 -11.54 -40.00
CA THR A 160 9.54 -12.10 -40.39
C THR A 160 8.42 -11.84 -39.37
N PHE A 161 8.65 -12.12 -38.08
CA PHE A 161 7.64 -12.09 -37.02
C PHE A 161 7.53 -10.71 -36.37
N VAL A 162 6.32 -10.30 -35.96
CA VAL A 162 6.07 -9.05 -35.23
C VAL A 162 6.67 -9.15 -33.83
N MET A 163 7.98 -8.93 -33.74
CA MET A 163 8.77 -9.08 -32.53
C MET A 163 9.90 -8.07 -32.52
N GLU A 164 9.95 -7.24 -31.47
CA GLU A 164 11.03 -6.30 -31.20
C GLU A 164 11.47 -6.40 -29.73
N GLY A 165 12.74 -6.12 -29.47
CA GLY A 165 13.31 -6.08 -28.13
C GLY A 165 14.19 -4.85 -27.94
N VAL A 166 14.25 -4.34 -26.71
CA VAL A 166 15.15 -3.24 -26.32
C VAL A 166 15.95 -3.59 -25.07
N GLN A 167 17.24 -3.28 -25.08
CA GLN A 167 18.17 -3.57 -24.00
C GLN A 167 18.14 -2.51 -22.88
N TYR A 168 17.68 -1.29 -23.19
CA TYR A 168 17.40 -0.24 -22.21
C TYR A 168 15.98 -0.38 -21.64
N HIS A 169 15.67 0.45 -20.64
CA HIS A 169 14.38 0.47 -19.94
C HIS A 169 13.51 1.65 -20.42
N PRO A 170 12.70 1.54 -21.48
CA PRO A 170 11.77 2.60 -21.91
C PRO A 170 10.79 3.01 -20.81
N GLU A 171 10.47 2.11 -19.88
CA GLU A 171 9.59 2.33 -18.72
C GLU A 171 10.22 3.14 -17.57
N SER A 172 11.53 3.43 -17.64
CA SER A 172 12.22 4.22 -16.63
C SER A 172 11.90 5.71 -16.77
N ILE A 173 11.72 6.42 -15.65
CA ILE A 173 11.34 7.85 -15.63
C ILE A 173 12.38 8.79 -16.27
N ALA A 174 13.63 8.34 -16.41
CA ALA A 174 14.70 9.07 -17.08
C ALA A 174 14.89 8.66 -18.56
N SER A 175 14.04 7.77 -19.09
CA SER A 175 14.04 7.39 -20.51
C SER A 175 13.02 8.23 -21.29
N GLU A 176 13.47 8.88 -22.35
CA GLU A 176 12.59 9.66 -23.23
C GLU A 176 11.73 8.76 -24.13
N CYS A 177 10.56 9.28 -24.52
CA CYS A 177 9.62 8.64 -25.47
C CYS A 177 9.14 7.21 -25.14
N GLY A 178 9.44 6.65 -23.96
CA GLY A 178 9.07 5.28 -23.60
C GLY A 178 7.58 4.94 -23.74
N LYS A 179 6.69 5.84 -23.30
CA LYS A 179 5.23 5.69 -23.51
C LYS A 179 4.83 5.66 -24.99
N VAL A 180 5.58 6.31 -25.88
CA VAL A 180 5.35 6.26 -27.34
C VAL A 180 5.71 4.88 -27.89
N MET A 181 6.82 4.29 -27.43
CA MET A 181 7.23 2.93 -27.80
C MET A 181 6.19 1.88 -27.40
N PHE A 182 5.73 1.89 -26.15
CA PHE A 182 4.65 0.98 -25.72
C PHE A 182 3.34 1.25 -26.47
N ALA A 183 3.03 2.51 -26.82
CA ALA A 183 1.87 2.83 -27.64
C ALA A 183 1.98 2.24 -29.06
N ASN A 184 3.15 2.31 -29.68
CA ASN A 184 3.41 1.70 -30.98
C ASN A 184 3.22 0.18 -30.94
N PHE A 185 3.81 -0.49 -29.95
CA PHE A 185 3.62 -1.93 -29.73
C PHE A 185 2.14 -2.31 -29.55
N LEU A 186 1.37 -1.53 -28.76
CA LEU A 186 -0.04 -1.82 -28.50
C LEU A 186 -0.96 -1.60 -29.70
N LYS A 187 -0.55 -0.83 -30.72
CA LYS A 187 -1.25 -0.77 -32.01
C LYS A 187 -1.18 -2.11 -32.76
N TRP A 188 -0.14 -2.91 -32.58
CA TRP A 188 0.11 -4.08 -33.42
C TRP A 188 -0.94 -5.18 -33.25
N GLU A 189 -1.35 -5.79 -34.36
CA GLU A 189 -2.24 -6.96 -34.41
C GLU A 189 -1.83 -7.86 -35.59
N GLY A 190 -1.70 -9.16 -35.34
CA GLY A 190 -1.09 -10.14 -36.26
C GLY A 190 0.33 -10.54 -35.84
N GLY A 191 0.80 -11.71 -36.31
CA GLY A 191 2.07 -12.32 -35.89
C GLY A 191 3.26 -12.13 -36.85
N THR A 192 3.03 -11.65 -38.08
CA THR A 192 4.06 -11.45 -39.12
C THR A 192 3.94 -10.06 -39.76
N TRP A 193 5.05 -9.44 -40.16
CA TRP A 193 5.05 -8.05 -40.66
C TRP A 193 4.26 -7.87 -41.96
N ASP A 194 4.18 -8.90 -42.82
CA ASP A 194 3.33 -8.92 -44.03
C ASP A 194 1.82 -8.88 -43.72
N ARG A 195 1.44 -9.14 -42.46
CA ARG A 195 0.05 -9.22 -41.97
C ARG A 195 -0.23 -8.23 -40.84
N LEU A 196 0.72 -7.36 -40.52
CA LEU A 196 0.57 -6.39 -39.44
C LEU A 196 -0.62 -5.46 -39.72
N ARG A 197 -1.50 -5.35 -38.72
CA ARG A 197 -2.55 -4.35 -38.65
C ARG A 197 -2.24 -3.38 -37.52
N LEU A 198 -2.59 -2.11 -37.70
CA LEU A 198 -2.49 -1.08 -36.68
C LEU A 198 -3.88 -0.76 -36.13
N ARG A 199 -4.00 -0.79 -34.80
CA ARG A 199 -5.25 -0.66 -34.03
C ARG A 199 -5.17 0.53 -33.10
N GLU A 200 -5.22 1.73 -33.69
CA GLU A 200 -5.25 2.99 -32.94
C GLU A 200 -6.48 3.13 -32.03
N ASP A 201 -7.56 2.42 -32.34
CA ASP A 201 -8.79 2.34 -31.54
C ASP A 201 -8.58 1.67 -30.16
N LEU A 202 -7.48 0.93 -29.98
CA LEU A 202 -7.17 0.18 -28.76
C LEU A 202 -6.06 0.83 -27.91
N VAL A 203 -5.59 2.05 -28.27
CA VAL A 203 -4.45 2.71 -27.62
C VAL A 203 -4.80 4.15 -27.27
N LYS A 204 -4.77 4.51 -25.98
CA LYS A 204 -4.87 5.90 -25.54
C LYS A 204 -3.62 6.65 -26.00
N LYS A 205 -3.78 7.88 -26.49
CA LYS A 205 -2.64 8.73 -26.87
C LYS A 205 -1.75 8.99 -25.65
N PRO A 206 -0.41 8.85 -25.74
CA PRO A 206 0.50 9.26 -24.68
C PRO A 206 0.30 10.73 -24.31
N ASP A 207 0.41 11.06 -23.02
CA ASP A 207 0.41 12.44 -22.55
C ASP A 207 1.56 13.23 -23.17
N GLY A 208 1.30 14.45 -23.63
CA GLY A 208 2.22 15.27 -24.42
C GLY A 208 3.40 15.87 -23.63
N HIS A 209 4.31 15.04 -23.15
CA HIS A 209 5.51 15.43 -22.42
C HIS A 209 6.76 14.79 -23.04
N GLY A 210 7.47 15.56 -23.87
CA GLY A 210 8.74 15.15 -24.49
C GLY A 210 9.27 16.19 -25.48
N GLY A 211 10.24 17.00 -25.04
CA GLY A 211 11.05 17.89 -25.88
C GLY A 211 10.37 19.14 -26.49
N PRO A 212 11.15 20.16 -26.90
CA PRO A 212 10.66 21.28 -27.69
C PRO A 212 10.54 20.89 -29.18
N ALA A 213 9.52 21.41 -29.86
CA ALA A 213 9.34 21.16 -31.30
C ALA A 213 10.42 21.86 -32.14
N VAL A 214 11.21 21.08 -32.89
CA VAL A 214 12.19 21.58 -33.85
C VAL A 214 11.58 21.55 -35.25
N ASN A 215 11.26 22.73 -35.80
CA ASN A 215 10.88 22.87 -37.20
C ASN A 215 12.13 22.72 -38.10
N GLY A 216 12.08 21.82 -39.08
CA GLY A 216 13.13 21.68 -40.09
C GLY A 216 12.73 20.70 -41.19
N ALA A 217 12.54 21.20 -42.41
CA ALA A 217 12.16 20.40 -43.57
C ALA A 217 13.22 20.50 -44.68
N SER A 218 13.64 19.36 -45.24
CA SER A 218 14.18 19.28 -46.61
C SER A 218 14.36 17.83 -47.09
N ASP A 219 13.60 17.47 -48.12
CA ASP A 219 13.99 16.72 -49.33
C ASP A 219 14.89 15.48 -49.24
N GLY A 220 14.24 14.33 -49.50
CA GLY A 220 14.84 13.01 -49.64
C GLY A 220 15.60 12.73 -50.96
N LYS A 221 15.92 11.44 -51.15
CA LYS A 221 16.17 10.80 -52.47
C LYS A 221 16.02 9.28 -52.37
N ARG A 222 15.98 8.61 -53.54
CA ARG A 222 15.77 7.16 -53.72
C ARG A 222 17.05 6.44 -54.20
N ALA A 223 16.97 5.10 -54.23
CA ALA A 223 17.86 4.11 -54.85
C ALA A 223 19.14 3.73 -54.06
N GLY A 224 19.62 2.48 -54.13
CA GLY A 224 19.02 1.28 -54.76
C GLY A 224 19.98 0.07 -54.83
N THR A 225 19.42 -1.13 -55.09
CA THR A 225 20.01 -2.34 -55.74
C THR A 225 21.47 -2.78 -55.45
N GLY A 226 21.69 -4.07 -55.12
CA GLY A 226 23.01 -4.70 -55.30
C GLY A 226 23.30 -6.03 -54.55
N ASP A 227 22.87 -7.15 -55.13
CA ASP A 227 23.51 -8.49 -55.27
C ASP A 227 24.60 -9.02 -54.30
N GLY A 228 24.59 -10.36 -54.10
CA GLY A 228 25.83 -11.16 -54.12
C GLY A 228 26.15 -12.11 -52.96
N ILE A 229 25.81 -13.41 -53.09
CA ILE A 229 26.43 -14.52 -52.32
C ILE A 229 27.55 -15.14 -53.18
N PRO A 230 28.61 -15.74 -52.60
CA PRO A 230 28.67 -17.21 -52.58
C PRO A 230 29.39 -17.87 -51.38
N LEU A 231 29.16 -19.18 -51.20
CA LEU A 231 29.66 -20.03 -50.09
C LEU A 231 30.96 -20.80 -50.40
N ALA A 232 31.78 -21.05 -49.36
CA ALA A 232 32.86 -22.06 -49.32
C ALA A 232 33.38 -22.25 -47.86
N LYS A 233 33.86 -23.40 -47.36
CA LYS A 233 33.71 -24.84 -47.69
C LYS A 233 34.43 -25.68 -46.60
N VAL A 234 34.13 -26.99 -46.46
CA VAL A 234 35.01 -28.07 -45.89
C VAL A 234 35.33 -28.02 -44.36
N SER A 235 35.48 -29.12 -43.59
CA SER A 235 34.92 -30.50 -43.65
C SER A 235 35.21 -31.32 -42.35
N LYS A 236 34.36 -32.32 -42.07
CA LYS A 236 34.60 -33.63 -41.40
C LYS A 236 35.81 -33.85 -40.46
N ILE A 237 35.55 -34.53 -39.33
CA ILE A 237 36.25 -35.76 -38.90
C ILE A 237 35.28 -36.64 -38.08
N ASN A 238 35.42 -37.97 -38.15
CA ASN A 238 34.69 -38.97 -37.35
C ASN A 238 35.71 -39.87 -36.61
N SER A 239 35.39 -40.34 -35.40
CA SER A 239 35.97 -41.56 -34.82
C SER A 239 35.04 -42.15 -33.73
N THR A 240 35.03 -43.48 -33.60
CA THR A 240 33.99 -44.24 -32.87
C THR A 240 34.56 -45.25 -31.86
N SER A 241 33.94 -45.37 -30.68
CA SER A 241 33.82 -46.63 -29.90
C SER A 241 32.83 -46.40 -28.74
N THR A 242 31.62 -46.98 -28.65
CA THR A 242 31.13 -48.39 -28.63
C THR A 242 31.24 -49.12 -27.28
N ALA A 243 30.07 -49.24 -26.63
CA ALA A 243 29.52 -50.42 -25.94
C ALA A 243 29.95 -50.81 -24.51
N GLY A 244 28.92 -51.02 -23.65
CA GLY A 244 28.79 -52.27 -22.88
C GLY A 244 28.29 -52.19 -21.42
N GLY A 245 27.14 -52.80 -21.11
CA GLY A 245 26.96 -53.52 -19.83
C GLY A 245 25.80 -53.14 -18.87
N GLY A 246 24.70 -53.91 -18.92
CA GLY A 246 24.35 -54.78 -17.77
C GLY A 246 23.55 -54.24 -16.56
N VAL A 247 22.28 -53.92 -16.80
CA VAL A 247 21.11 -53.98 -15.87
C VAL A 247 21.23 -55.00 -14.70
N HIS A 248 20.79 -54.66 -13.47
CA HIS A 248 19.73 -55.37 -12.70
C HIS A 248 19.29 -54.72 -11.36
N ARG A 249 18.05 -55.02 -10.92
CA ARG A 249 17.43 -54.66 -9.63
C ARG A 249 17.34 -55.87 -8.68
N ALA A 250 17.42 -55.65 -7.36
CA ALA A 250 16.46 -56.12 -6.33
C ALA A 250 16.89 -55.66 -4.91
N GLY A 251 15.95 -55.54 -3.95
CA GLY A 251 16.24 -55.11 -2.57
C GLY A 251 16.10 -56.23 -1.52
N GLY A 252 16.32 -55.92 -0.24
CA GLY A 252 16.12 -56.87 0.87
C GLY A 252 16.50 -56.36 2.27
N SER A 253 15.49 -56.20 3.15
CA SER A 253 15.46 -56.38 4.62
C SER A 253 16.70 -56.24 5.53
N SER A 254 16.49 -55.56 6.67
CA SER A 254 17.36 -55.53 7.87
C SER A 254 17.47 -56.88 8.61
N PRO A 255 18.42 -56.98 9.57
CA PRO A 255 18.07 -57.47 10.91
C PRO A 255 18.61 -56.57 12.04
N ALA A 256 18.16 -56.83 13.29
CA ALA A 256 18.59 -56.14 14.51
C ALA A 256 19.40 -57.08 15.43
N ILE A 257 20.24 -56.51 16.31
CA ILE A 257 21.01 -57.22 17.35
C ILE A 257 20.86 -56.47 18.69
N SER A 258 20.89 -57.20 19.82
CA SER A 258 20.50 -56.70 21.13
C SER A 258 21.57 -56.86 22.23
N GLY A 259 21.67 -55.82 23.07
CA GLY A 259 21.77 -55.94 24.54
C GLY A 259 23.09 -56.38 25.19
N LYS A 260 23.71 -55.44 25.93
CA LYS A 260 23.91 -55.54 27.40
C LYS A 260 24.24 -54.15 27.97
N GLY A 261 23.90 -53.92 29.24
CA GLY A 261 23.90 -52.59 29.85
C GLY A 261 24.85 -52.43 31.05
N MET A 262 24.94 -51.20 31.53
CA MET A 262 25.64 -50.80 32.76
C MET A 262 24.64 -50.05 33.65
N GLN A 263 24.58 -50.34 34.94
CA GLN A 263 23.75 -49.58 35.88
C GLN A 263 24.46 -48.28 36.29
N SER A 264 23.72 -47.17 36.34
CA SER A 264 24.17 -45.90 36.90
C SER A 264 23.03 -45.26 37.70
N THR A 265 23.37 -44.62 38.81
CA THR A 265 22.46 -44.18 39.87
C THR A 265 21.42 -43.14 39.40
N THR A 266 20.15 -43.36 39.73
CA THR A 266 19.05 -42.44 39.40
C THR A 266 19.04 -41.21 40.31
N ALA A 267 19.71 -40.14 39.89
CA ALA A 267 19.36 -38.80 40.35
C ALA A 267 18.01 -38.39 39.73
N ALA A 268 17.07 -37.88 40.54
CA ALA A 268 15.75 -37.50 40.06
C ALA A 268 15.81 -36.22 39.21
N SER A 269 15.85 -36.38 37.89
CA SER A 269 15.79 -35.26 36.94
C SER A 269 14.43 -34.57 37.00
N LYS A 270 14.35 -33.42 37.67
CA LYS A 270 13.20 -32.50 37.53
C LYS A 270 13.08 -32.11 36.05
N SER A 271 11.90 -32.31 35.46
CA SER A 271 11.61 -31.83 34.10
C SER A 271 11.91 -30.33 34.00
N PRO A 272 12.57 -29.85 32.93
CA PRO A 272 12.91 -28.45 32.79
C PRO A 272 11.66 -27.57 32.78
N SER A 273 11.76 -26.36 33.33
CA SER A 273 10.64 -25.43 33.34
C SER A 273 10.26 -25.01 31.91
N ILE A 274 9.00 -24.61 31.75
CA ILE A 274 8.51 -24.04 30.48
C ILE A 274 9.33 -22.81 30.07
N LEU A 275 9.72 -21.96 31.02
CA LEU A 275 10.62 -20.82 30.79
C LEU A 275 11.98 -21.24 30.23
N HIS A 276 12.65 -22.23 30.84
CA HIS A 276 13.94 -22.70 30.33
C HIS A 276 13.80 -23.32 28.93
N THR A 277 12.70 -24.03 28.68
CA THR A 277 12.37 -24.59 27.36
C THR A 277 12.16 -23.49 26.30
N ILE A 278 11.57 -22.35 26.68
CA ILE A 278 11.42 -21.17 25.82
C ILE A 278 12.77 -20.49 25.58
N TYR A 279 13.56 -20.23 26.63
CA TYR A 279 14.89 -19.62 26.56
C TYR A 279 15.82 -20.39 25.61
N GLU A 280 15.93 -21.71 25.77
CA GLU A 280 16.74 -22.58 24.89
C GLU A 280 16.22 -22.63 23.45
N GLN A 281 14.92 -22.40 23.23
CA GLN A 281 14.39 -22.24 21.88
C GLN A 281 14.78 -20.89 21.29
N ARG A 282 14.64 -19.77 22.01
CA ARG A 282 15.02 -18.44 21.48
C ARG A 282 16.51 -18.37 21.14
N LEU A 283 17.38 -19.01 21.93
CA LEU A 283 18.80 -19.13 21.57
C LEU A 283 19.02 -19.92 20.27
N ARG A 284 18.14 -20.84 19.87
CA ARG A 284 18.19 -21.48 18.54
C ARG A 284 17.63 -20.55 17.47
N ASP A 285 16.46 -19.97 17.70
CA ASP A 285 15.76 -19.08 16.76
C ASP A 285 16.63 -17.85 16.40
N VAL A 286 17.37 -17.28 17.36
CA VAL A 286 18.29 -16.15 17.15
C VAL A 286 19.50 -16.58 16.31
N ARG A 287 20.08 -17.77 16.56
CA ARG A 287 21.18 -18.30 15.73
C ARG A 287 20.73 -18.57 14.30
N GLU A 288 19.55 -19.15 14.12
CA GLU A 288 18.94 -19.35 12.81
C GLU A 288 18.69 -18.00 12.12
N ALA A 289 18.03 -17.05 12.79
CA ALA A 289 17.73 -15.73 12.25
C ALA A 289 18.99 -14.99 11.76
N ARG A 290 20.04 -14.95 12.62
CA ARG A 290 21.36 -14.34 12.38
C ARG A 290 22.12 -15.00 11.22
N SER A 291 21.93 -16.30 10.98
CA SER A 291 22.61 -17.04 9.92
C SER A 291 22.07 -16.77 8.50
N ARG A 292 20.89 -16.15 8.38
CA ARG A 292 20.28 -15.86 7.08
C ARG A 292 21.06 -14.75 6.35
N PRO A 293 21.24 -14.83 5.02
CA PRO A 293 21.87 -13.77 4.24
C PRO A 293 21.22 -12.40 4.50
N GLY A 294 22.04 -11.36 4.70
CA GLY A 294 21.58 -10.00 4.99
C GLY A 294 20.98 -9.77 6.38
N GLN A 295 20.96 -10.77 7.27
CA GLN A 295 20.33 -10.67 8.60
C GLN A 295 21.34 -10.66 9.77
N SER A 296 22.64 -10.85 9.54
CA SER A 296 23.63 -10.80 10.63
C SER A 296 23.73 -9.41 11.27
N ASP A 297 24.26 -9.36 12.50
CA ASP A 297 24.32 -8.15 13.35
C ASP A 297 24.94 -6.96 12.61
N TYR A 298 25.94 -7.21 11.77
CA TYR A 298 26.57 -6.22 10.87
C TYR A 298 25.57 -5.57 9.89
N TYR A 299 24.73 -6.37 9.23
CA TYR A 299 23.73 -5.86 8.27
C TYR A 299 22.58 -5.14 8.98
N LEU A 300 22.17 -5.62 10.16
CA LEU A 300 21.17 -4.92 10.97
C LEU A 300 21.71 -3.56 11.45
N GLN A 301 22.92 -3.52 12.02
CA GLN A 301 23.58 -2.27 12.43
C GLN A 301 23.77 -1.31 11.25
N ARG A 302 24.18 -1.81 10.07
CA ARG A 302 24.30 -0.99 8.86
C ARG A 302 22.94 -0.46 8.38
N SER A 303 21.86 -1.22 8.55
CA SER A 303 20.51 -0.77 8.20
C SER A 303 19.99 0.33 9.14
N ILE A 304 20.31 0.25 10.43
CA ILE A 304 20.03 1.32 11.40
C ILE A 304 20.87 2.56 11.07
N ALA A 305 22.16 2.40 10.76
CA ALA A 305 23.05 3.50 10.39
C ALA A 305 22.67 4.20 9.07
N LEU A 306 21.94 3.52 8.18
CA LEU A 306 21.33 4.09 6.97
C LEU A 306 20.00 4.81 7.24
N GLY A 307 19.52 4.86 8.49
CA GLY A 307 18.26 5.51 8.85
C GLY A 307 17.00 4.73 8.46
N LEU A 308 17.10 3.44 8.11
CA LEU A 308 15.98 2.63 7.61
C LEU A 308 14.95 2.22 8.69
N SER A 309 15.06 2.78 9.89
CA SER A 309 14.25 2.42 11.05
C SER A 309 13.14 3.45 11.28
N PRO A 310 11.89 3.06 11.54
CA PRO A 310 10.80 3.99 11.79
C PRO A 310 11.07 4.97 12.95
N SER A 311 10.36 6.10 12.91
CA SER A 311 10.34 7.10 13.99
C SER A 311 9.82 6.48 15.29
N LYS A 312 10.60 6.67 16.36
CA LYS A 312 10.31 6.17 17.70
C LYS A 312 9.68 7.25 18.58
N ILE A 313 8.85 6.81 19.51
CA ILE A 313 8.24 7.60 20.58
C ILE A 313 8.91 7.24 21.90
N ASP A 314 9.10 8.23 22.77
CA ASP A 314 9.52 8.00 24.16
C ASP A 314 8.40 7.25 24.91
N PHE A 315 8.60 5.93 25.10
CA PHE A 315 7.63 5.04 25.72
C PHE A 315 7.25 5.46 27.16
N PRO A 316 8.19 5.78 28.08
CA PRO A 316 7.87 6.35 29.39
C PRO A 316 7.00 7.60 29.32
N ALA A 317 7.35 8.57 28.46
CA ALA A 317 6.57 9.81 28.30
C ALA A 317 5.18 9.53 27.72
N ARG A 318 5.06 8.62 26.74
CA ARG A 318 3.77 8.20 26.16
C ARG A 318 2.84 7.59 27.22
N VAL A 319 3.39 6.73 28.09
CA VAL A 319 2.63 6.13 29.20
C VAL A 319 2.19 7.19 30.21
N LEU A 320 3.08 8.11 30.60
CA LEU A 320 2.73 9.18 31.53
C LEU A 320 1.70 10.18 30.97
N ALA A 321 1.82 10.55 29.68
CA ALA A 321 0.88 11.45 29.01
C ALA A 321 -0.53 10.83 28.88
N ALA A 322 -0.61 9.51 28.69
CA ALA A 322 -1.88 8.79 28.63
C ALA A 322 -2.44 8.40 30.02
N ALA A 323 -1.67 8.54 31.10
CA ALA A 323 -2.06 8.12 32.45
C ALA A 323 -3.00 9.13 33.15
N ASN A 324 -4.17 9.36 32.56
CA ASN A 324 -5.24 10.15 33.17
C ASN A 324 -6.57 9.36 33.18
N PRO A 325 -6.87 8.58 34.24
CA PRO A 325 -6.05 8.35 35.44
C PRO A 325 -5.02 7.21 35.29
N VAL A 326 -5.05 6.45 34.19
CA VAL A 326 -4.23 5.26 33.96
C VAL A 326 -4.11 4.97 32.46
N ALA A 327 -2.95 4.50 32.00
CA ALA A 327 -2.74 4.13 30.61
C ALA A 327 -3.09 2.65 30.35
N VAL A 328 -3.81 2.35 29.27
CA VAL A 328 -4.08 0.96 28.85
C VAL A 328 -3.05 0.52 27.80
N MET A 329 -2.38 -0.61 28.06
CA MET A 329 -1.49 -1.30 27.13
C MET A 329 -2.25 -2.51 26.57
N ALA A 330 -2.54 -2.50 25.28
CA ALA A 330 -3.41 -3.49 24.63
C ALA A 330 -2.57 -4.56 23.91
N GLU A 331 -2.75 -5.84 24.29
CA GLU A 331 -1.91 -6.94 23.81
C GLU A 331 -2.58 -7.73 22.66
N ILE A 332 -1.81 -7.99 21.60
CA ILE A 332 -2.21 -8.80 20.43
C ILE A 332 -1.60 -10.19 20.59
N LYS A 333 -2.45 -11.24 20.63
CA LYS A 333 -2.00 -12.58 21.00
C LYS A 333 -2.85 -13.70 20.36
N ARG A 334 -2.23 -14.49 19.47
CA ARG A 334 -2.89 -15.64 18.83
C ARG A 334 -2.99 -16.87 19.72
N ALA A 335 -1.99 -17.13 20.55
CA ALA A 335 -1.90 -18.30 21.41
C ALA A 335 -1.15 -18.01 22.73
N SER A 336 -1.14 -18.96 23.65
CA SER A 336 -0.30 -18.90 24.87
C SER A 336 0.07 -20.29 25.40
N PRO A 337 1.21 -20.43 26.12
CA PRO A 337 1.63 -21.71 26.72
C PRO A 337 0.58 -22.36 27.64
N SER A 338 -0.24 -21.57 28.33
CA SER A 338 -1.19 -22.04 29.35
C SER A 338 -2.62 -22.29 28.83
N LYS A 339 -2.96 -21.83 27.62
CA LYS A 339 -4.32 -21.98 27.04
C LYS A 339 -4.35 -22.47 25.58
N GLY A 340 -3.19 -22.68 24.95
CA GLY A 340 -3.12 -23.04 23.54
C GLY A 340 -3.56 -21.89 22.63
N ASN A 341 -4.25 -22.22 21.53
CA ASN A 341 -4.77 -21.22 20.59
C ASN A 341 -5.92 -20.42 21.23
N ILE A 342 -5.92 -19.10 21.01
CA ILE A 342 -6.93 -18.15 21.49
C ILE A 342 -7.72 -17.60 20.28
N ASP A 343 -6.99 -16.99 19.34
CA ASP A 343 -7.51 -16.55 18.04
C ASP A 343 -6.37 -16.67 17.02
N ILE A 344 -6.32 -17.79 16.29
CA ILE A 344 -5.28 -18.02 15.26
C ILE A 344 -5.54 -17.19 13.99
N THR A 345 -6.76 -16.69 13.82
CA THR A 345 -7.20 -15.84 12.70
C THR A 345 -6.93 -14.35 12.93
N ALA A 346 -6.44 -13.95 14.10
CA ALA A 346 -6.15 -12.56 14.45
C ALA A 346 -5.22 -11.87 13.44
N HIS A 347 -5.76 -10.87 12.73
CA HIS A 347 -5.00 -9.96 11.89
C HIS A 347 -4.49 -8.78 12.75
N ALA A 348 -3.23 -8.86 13.18
CA ALA A 348 -2.62 -7.92 14.12
C ALA A 348 -2.77 -6.42 13.73
N PRO A 349 -2.57 -6.01 12.46
CA PRO A 349 -2.73 -4.60 12.08
C PRO A 349 -4.15 -4.06 12.25
N SER A 350 -5.18 -4.88 12.00
CA SER A 350 -6.58 -4.50 12.21
C SER A 350 -6.87 -4.29 13.71
N GLN A 351 -6.37 -5.19 14.55
CA GLN A 351 -6.55 -5.12 16.01
C GLN A 351 -5.81 -3.92 16.60
N ALA A 352 -4.60 -3.62 16.15
CA ALA A 352 -3.85 -2.42 16.57
C ALA A 352 -4.62 -1.12 16.29
N LEU A 353 -5.28 -1.03 15.12
CA LEU A 353 -6.12 0.12 14.77
C LEU A 353 -7.38 0.25 15.63
N GLU A 354 -8.01 -0.87 16.02
CA GLU A 354 -9.13 -0.86 16.97
C GLU A 354 -8.67 -0.46 18.37
N TYR A 355 -7.53 -0.99 18.81
CA TYR A 355 -6.94 -0.70 20.12
C TYR A 355 -6.55 0.78 20.26
N ALA A 356 -5.88 1.34 19.26
CA ALA A 356 -5.53 2.77 19.22
C ALA A 356 -6.78 3.66 19.32
N ARG A 357 -7.87 3.32 18.62
CA ARG A 357 -9.15 4.05 18.68
C ARG A 357 -9.92 3.86 19.98
N GLY A 358 -9.68 2.78 20.71
CA GLY A 358 -10.15 2.62 22.09
C GLY A 358 -9.45 3.56 23.08
N GLY A 359 -8.30 4.14 22.70
CA GLY A 359 -7.45 4.94 23.57
C GLY A 359 -6.31 4.17 24.23
N ALA A 360 -5.88 3.03 23.66
CA ALA A 360 -4.68 2.36 24.13
C ALA A 360 -3.45 3.24 23.94
N ALA A 361 -2.62 3.36 24.97
CA ALA A 361 -1.37 4.12 24.96
C ALA A 361 -0.18 3.33 24.39
N VAL A 362 -0.32 2.00 24.36
CA VAL A 362 0.72 1.05 23.91
C VAL A 362 0.05 -0.14 23.25
N ILE A 363 0.56 -0.60 22.11
CA ILE A 363 0.21 -1.91 21.53
C ILE A 363 1.34 -2.89 21.84
N SER A 364 1.04 -3.94 22.59
CA SER A 364 1.96 -5.02 22.94
C SER A 364 1.83 -6.15 21.92
N VAL A 365 2.79 -6.26 20.99
CA VAL A 365 2.78 -7.27 19.92
C VAL A 365 3.62 -8.47 20.36
N LEU A 366 3.01 -9.65 20.45
CA LEU A 366 3.76 -10.90 20.63
C LEU A 366 4.53 -11.20 19.34
N THR A 367 5.86 -11.36 19.44
CA THR A 367 6.72 -11.73 18.29
C THR A 367 7.31 -13.14 18.40
N GLU A 368 6.96 -13.88 19.46
CA GLU A 368 7.43 -15.25 19.70
C GLU A 368 6.63 -16.26 18.83
N PRO A 369 7.29 -17.07 17.97
CA PRO A 369 6.61 -17.84 16.93
C PRO A 369 6.07 -19.21 17.36
N LYS A 370 6.66 -19.86 18.38
CA LYS A 370 6.42 -21.28 18.68
C LYS A 370 5.25 -21.51 19.63
N TRP A 371 5.12 -20.73 20.70
CA TRP A 371 4.05 -20.85 21.70
C TRP A 371 3.00 -19.74 21.60
N PHE A 372 3.38 -18.51 21.25
CA PHE A 372 2.45 -17.38 21.13
C PHE A 372 1.92 -17.17 19.70
N LYS A 373 2.55 -17.80 18.69
CA LYS A 373 2.22 -17.72 17.25
C LYS A 373 2.24 -16.28 16.70
N GLY A 374 3.16 -15.47 17.24
CA GLY A 374 3.48 -14.13 16.75
C GLY A 374 4.64 -14.13 15.77
N SER A 375 4.96 -12.95 15.22
CA SER A 375 6.12 -12.76 14.35
C SER A 375 6.62 -11.31 14.40
N LEU A 376 7.85 -11.08 13.92
CA LEU A 376 8.35 -9.73 13.68
C LEU A 376 7.56 -9.00 12.58
N GLU A 377 7.04 -9.73 11.60
CA GLU A 377 6.25 -9.15 10.50
C GLU A 377 4.90 -8.62 10.99
N ASP A 378 4.26 -9.31 11.95
CA ASP A 378 3.09 -8.77 12.65
C ASP A 378 3.40 -7.41 13.28
N MET A 379 4.57 -7.26 13.92
CA MET A 379 5.00 -6.01 14.54
C MET A 379 5.29 -4.91 13.51
N ARG A 380 5.93 -5.25 12.38
CA ARG A 380 6.18 -4.32 11.26
C ARG A 380 4.89 -3.80 10.65
N LEU A 381 3.93 -4.69 10.40
CA LEU A 381 2.63 -4.34 9.82
C LEU A 381 1.75 -3.59 10.83
N VAL A 382 1.83 -3.91 12.13
CA VAL A 382 1.22 -3.11 13.21
C VAL A 382 1.83 -1.70 13.23
N ARG A 383 3.16 -1.56 13.19
CA ARG A 383 3.79 -0.23 13.18
C ARG A 383 3.38 0.57 11.94
N ALA A 384 3.34 -0.05 10.76
CA ALA A 384 2.92 0.60 9.52
C ALA A 384 1.46 1.06 9.56
N ALA A 385 0.54 0.22 10.06
CA ALA A 385 -0.86 0.60 10.25
C ALA A 385 -1.02 1.74 11.28
N LEU A 386 -0.13 1.85 12.26
CA LEU A 386 -0.05 2.93 13.24
C LEU A 386 0.73 4.17 12.75
N GLU A 387 1.20 4.22 11.50
CA GLU A 387 1.91 5.40 10.96
C GLU A 387 0.94 6.54 10.67
N GLY A 388 -0.21 6.24 10.08
CA GLY A 388 -1.34 7.16 9.93
C GLY A 388 -2.22 7.27 11.18
N VAL A 389 -1.65 7.20 12.39
CA VAL A 389 -2.36 7.27 13.67
C VAL A 389 -1.76 8.39 14.53
N PRO A 390 -2.60 9.22 15.20
CA PRO A 390 -2.14 10.38 15.97
C PRO A 390 -1.78 10.00 17.38
N ASP A 391 -0.85 10.73 18.01
CA ASP A 391 -0.39 10.42 19.38
C ASP A 391 -0.26 8.89 19.53
N ARG A 392 0.34 8.25 18.52
CA ARG A 392 0.09 6.81 18.30
C ARG A 392 0.49 6.02 19.53
N PRO A 393 -0.17 4.89 19.83
CA PRO A 393 0.35 4.00 20.84
C PRO A 393 1.81 3.64 20.54
N ALA A 394 2.61 3.55 21.60
CA ALA A 394 3.95 2.98 21.50
C ALA A 394 3.84 1.48 21.14
N VAL A 395 4.76 0.96 20.34
CA VAL A 395 4.83 -0.45 19.95
C VAL A 395 5.81 -1.17 20.88
N LEU A 396 5.30 -2.07 21.70
CA LEU A 396 6.08 -2.93 22.59
C LEU A 396 6.33 -4.28 21.92
N ARG A 397 7.60 -4.62 21.66
CA ARG A 397 8.01 -6.00 21.30
C ARG A 397 7.87 -6.89 22.54
N LYS A 398 6.84 -7.72 22.56
CA LYS A 398 6.61 -8.72 23.61
C LYS A 398 7.21 -10.06 23.16
N ASP A 399 8.43 -10.33 23.63
CA ASP A 399 9.23 -11.50 23.28
C ASP A 399 10.11 -11.88 24.48
N PHE A 400 10.73 -13.05 24.40
CA PHE A 400 11.78 -13.48 25.32
C PHE A 400 13.11 -13.01 24.71
N ILE A 401 13.52 -11.80 25.08
CA ILE A 401 14.75 -11.16 24.62
C ILE A 401 15.94 -11.73 25.42
N VAL A 402 16.86 -12.41 24.72
CA VAL A 402 18.02 -13.11 25.31
C VAL A 402 19.37 -12.66 24.73
N GLU A 403 19.37 -11.96 23.58
CA GLU A 403 20.57 -11.41 22.96
C GLU A 403 20.33 -10.01 22.37
N ARG A 404 21.39 -9.18 22.32
CA ARG A 404 21.42 -7.85 21.66
C ARG A 404 20.91 -7.87 20.21
N TYR A 405 21.05 -9.00 19.52
CA TYR A 405 20.52 -9.23 18.19
C TYR A 405 19.01 -8.94 18.09
N GLN A 406 18.22 -9.36 19.08
CA GLN A 406 16.77 -9.12 19.10
C GLN A 406 16.42 -7.64 19.35
N ILE A 407 17.35 -6.86 19.91
CA ILE A 407 17.20 -5.41 20.09
C ILE A 407 17.42 -4.69 18.74
N LEU A 408 18.39 -5.14 17.94
CA LEU A 408 18.59 -4.67 16.56
C LEU A 408 17.36 -4.97 15.67
N GLU A 409 16.83 -6.20 15.74
CA GLU A 409 15.56 -6.56 15.11
C GLU A 409 14.41 -5.64 15.58
N ALA A 410 14.26 -5.43 16.89
CA ALA A 410 13.17 -4.64 17.45
C ALA A 410 13.18 -3.19 16.91
N HIS A 411 14.37 -2.58 16.90
CA HIS A 411 14.56 -1.21 16.42
C HIS A 411 14.25 -1.04 14.92
N LEU A 412 14.68 -2.00 14.08
CA LEU A 412 14.42 -1.98 12.63
C LEU A 412 12.96 -2.26 12.29
N TYR A 413 12.33 -3.22 12.97
CA TYR A 413 10.94 -3.61 12.75
C TYR A 413 9.93 -2.65 13.42
N GLY A 414 10.42 -1.54 13.98
CA GLY A 414 9.59 -0.40 14.39
C GLY A 414 9.00 -0.49 15.79
N ALA A 415 9.67 -1.17 16.73
CA ALA A 415 9.35 -1.07 18.14
C ALA A 415 9.82 0.27 18.74
N ASP A 416 9.05 0.78 19.70
CA ASP A 416 9.44 1.91 20.57
C ASP A 416 10.04 1.41 21.89
N THR A 417 9.68 0.20 22.30
CA THR A 417 10.16 -0.45 23.52
C THR A 417 10.10 -1.98 23.37
N LEU A 418 10.76 -2.69 24.28
CA LEU A 418 10.85 -4.15 24.32
C LEU A 418 10.74 -4.66 25.75
N LEU A 419 10.40 -5.94 25.88
CA LEU A 419 10.35 -6.63 27.17
C LEU A 419 11.72 -7.20 27.57
N LEU A 420 12.15 -6.99 28.80
CA LEU A 420 13.23 -7.77 29.45
C LEU A 420 12.65 -8.51 30.65
N ILE A 421 12.85 -9.82 30.75
CA ILE A 421 12.27 -10.64 31.83
C ILE A 421 13.36 -11.01 32.84
N VAL A 422 13.21 -10.58 34.09
CA VAL A 422 14.24 -10.78 35.13
C VAL A 422 14.39 -12.26 35.53
N ALA A 423 13.32 -13.05 35.39
CA ALA A 423 13.31 -14.50 35.63
C ALA A 423 14.07 -15.36 34.59
N ILE A 424 14.54 -14.80 33.46
CA ILE A 424 15.31 -15.54 32.43
C ILE A 424 16.70 -14.96 32.15
N LEU A 425 17.06 -13.85 32.81
CA LEU A 425 18.31 -13.12 32.59
C LEU A 425 19.10 -13.06 33.90
N ASP A 426 20.40 -13.35 33.82
CA ASP A 426 21.38 -12.98 34.86
C ASP A 426 21.61 -11.46 34.88
N ASP A 427 22.20 -10.93 35.95
CA ASP A 427 22.32 -9.47 36.16
C ASP A 427 23.19 -8.78 35.11
N ASP A 428 24.20 -9.47 34.58
CA ASP A 428 25.09 -8.89 33.58
C ASP A 428 24.42 -8.82 32.22
N LYS A 429 23.71 -9.87 31.76
CA LYS A 429 22.87 -9.78 30.56
C LYS A 429 21.72 -8.78 30.73
N LEU A 430 21.08 -8.75 31.90
CA LEU A 430 19.96 -7.86 32.16
C LEU A 430 20.40 -6.39 32.08
N ARG A 431 21.57 -6.05 32.62
CA ARG A 431 22.22 -4.74 32.47
C ARG A 431 22.63 -4.46 31.02
N ASP A 432 23.30 -5.41 30.38
CA ASP A 432 23.78 -5.30 28.98
C ASP A 432 22.64 -4.98 27.99
N LEU A 433 21.54 -5.72 28.09
CA LEU A 433 20.37 -5.55 27.22
C LEU A 433 19.60 -4.25 27.53
N LEU A 434 19.54 -3.85 28.81
CA LEU A 434 18.95 -2.57 29.22
C LEU A 434 19.74 -1.37 28.67
N GLU A 435 21.06 -1.38 28.81
CA GLU A 435 21.95 -0.33 28.32
C GLU A 435 21.99 -0.28 26.79
N TYR A 436 22.09 -1.42 26.11
CA TYR A 436 22.11 -1.48 24.65
C TYR A 436 20.77 -1.04 24.02
N SER A 437 19.63 -1.35 24.66
CA SER A 437 18.33 -0.82 24.24
C SER A 437 18.26 0.71 24.39
N ARG A 438 18.77 1.26 25.50
CA ARG A 438 18.85 2.71 25.73
C ARG A 438 19.77 3.42 24.74
N GLN A 439 20.92 2.83 24.39
CA GLN A 439 21.81 3.34 23.32
C GLN A 439 21.10 3.42 21.95
N LEU A 440 20.13 2.54 21.71
CA LEU A 440 19.28 2.52 20.52
C LEU A 440 17.97 3.31 20.68
N GLY A 441 17.85 4.16 21.72
CA GLY A 441 16.72 5.06 21.92
C GLY A 441 15.42 4.39 22.37
N MET A 442 15.48 3.18 22.93
CA MET A 442 14.32 2.44 23.43
C MET A 442 14.51 2.13 24.92
N GLU A 443 13.69 2.71 25.80
CA GLU A 443 13.65 2.33 27.22
C GLU A 443 12.80 1.05 27.38
N PRO A 444 13.35 -0.09 27.85
CA PRO A 444 12.60 -1.33 28.03
C PRO A 444 11.55 -1.26 29.15
N MET A 445 10.56 -2.15 29.06
CA MET A 445 9.77 -2.57 30.22
C MET A 445 10.41 -3.82 30.84
N VAL A 446 10.81 -3.73 32.11
CA VAL A 446 11.43 -4.83 32.86
C VAL A 446 10.35 -5.60 33.61
N GLU A 447 10.16 -6.89 33.29
CA GLU A 447 9.12 -7.76 33.85
C GLU A 447 9.62 -8.56 35.05
N VAL A 448 8.89 -8.47 36.17
CA VAL A 448 9.21 -9.09 37.47
C VAL A 448 8.00 -9.85 38.05
N ALA A 449 8.26 -10.92 38.81
CA ALA A 449 7.23 -11.77 39.42
C ALA A 449 7.33 -11.92 40.95
N ASN A 450 8.35 -11.35 41.60
CA ASN A 450 8.58 -11.42 43.06
C ASN A 450 9.52 -10.29 43.55
N SER A 451 9.75 -10.22 44.86
CA SER A 451 10.57 -9.19 45.51
C SER A 451 12.04 -9.22 45.09
N ALA A 452 12.66 -10.40 44.99
CA ALA A 452 14.05 -10.53 44.56
C ALA A 452 14.25 -10.07 43.10
N GLU A 453 13.28 -10.32 42.22
CA GLU A 453 13.28 -9.79 40.86
C GLU A 453 13.06 -8.26 40.83
N MET A 454 12.21 -7.73 41.72
CA MET A 454 12.01 -6.28 41.89
C MET A 454 13.29 -5.58 42.37
N GLU A 455 13.99 -6.13 43.38
CA GLU A 455 15.28 -5.62 43.85
C GLU A 455 16.31 -5.54 42.71
N ARG A 456 16.40 -6.58 41.88
CA ARG A 456 17.28 -6.62 40.70
C ARG A 456 16.90 -5.56 39.65
N ALA A 457 15.60 -5.41 39.35
CA ALA A 457 15.10 -4.40 38.42
C ALA A 457 15.32 -2.95 38.90
N VAL A 458 15.25 -2.73 40.22
CA VAL A 458 15.57 -1.44 40.85
C VAL A 458 17.08 -1.18 40.85
N ALA A 459 17.91 -2.17 41.15
CA ALA A 459 19.38 -2.04 41.20
C ALA A 459 20.03 -1.70 39.85
N ILE A 460 19.45 -2.13 38.73
CA ILE A 460 19.86 -1.73 37.36
C ILE A 460 19.25 -0.39 36.91
N GLY A 461 18.41 0.24 37.75
CA GLY A 461 17.76 1.51 37.45
C GLY A 461 16.75 1.45 36.32
N ALA A 462 15.87 0.43 36.28
CA ALA A 462 14.79 0.36 35.30
C ALA A 462 13.76 1.49 35.49
N LYS A 463 13.42 2.24 34.43
CA LYS A 463 12.42 3.32 34.51
C LYS A 463 10.98 2.83 34.39
N VAL A 464 10.75 1.66 33.79
CA VAL A 464 9.43 1.05 33.66
C VAL A 464 9.51 -0.40 34.12
N ILE A 465 8.76 -0.74 35.17
CA ILE A 465 8.72 -2.07 35.76
C ILE A 465 7.30 -2.63 35.64
N GLY A 466 7.18 -3.79 35.01
CA GLY A 466 5.92 -4.52 34.88
C GLY A 466 5.86 -5.69 35.85
N VAL A 467 4.91 -5.67 36.79
CA VAL A 467 4.69 -6.80 37.70
C VAL A 467 3.77 -7.81 37.03
N ASN A 468 4.26 -9.03 36.82
CA ASN A 468 3.43 -10.11 36.31
C ASN A 468 2.68 -10.82 37.44
N ASN A 469 1.40 -10.48 37.57
CA ASN A 469 0.45 -11.14 38.47
C ASN A 469 0.27 -12.62 38.11
N ARG A 470 0.65 -13.04 36.89
CA ARG A 470 0.80 -14.46 36.56
C ARG A 470 2.22 -14.93 36.86
N ASP A 471 2.33 -15.93 37.72
CA ASP A 471 3.55 -16.67 37.96
C ASP A 471 4.04 -17.39 36.68
N LEU A 472 5.29 -17.13 36.26
CA LEU A 472 5.80 -17.65 34.99
C LEU A 472 6.28 -19.12 35.06
N HIS A 473 6.42 -19.69 36.26
CA HIS A 473 6.83 -21.09 36.46
C HIS A 473 5.62 -22.03 36.59
N THR A 474 4.52 -21.55 37.17
CA THR A 474 3.32 -22.34 37.52
C THR A 474 2.05 -21.88 36.80
N PHE A 475 2.06 -20.71 36.15
CA PHE A 475 0.91 -20.04 35.52
C PHE A 475 -0.26 -19.67 36.43
N ASN A 476 -0.13 -19.83 37.76
CA ASN A 476 -1.09 -19.31 38.73
C ASN A 476 -1.17 -17.78 38.68
N VAL A 477 -2.32 -17.20 39.02
CA VAL A 477 -2.52 -15.74 39.07
C VAL A 477 -2.76 -15.30 40.51
N ASP A 478 -1.99 -14.32 40.94
CA ASP A 478 -2.11 -13.63 42.23
C ASP A 478 -2.30 -12.14 41.96
N MET A 479 -3.49 -11.63 42.30
CA MET A 479 -3.88 -10.24 42.03
C MET A 479 -3.35 -9.25 43.08
N ASN A 480 -2.82 -9.73 44.22
CA ASN A 480 -2.25 -8.87 45.26
C ASN A 480 -0.82 -8.46 44.94
N ARG A 481 -0.07 -9.33 44.24
CA ARG A 481 1.36 -9.21 43.92
C ARG A 481 1.79 -7.83 43.41
N THR A 482 1.03 -7.18 42.53
CA THR A 482 1.36 -5.81 42.08
C THR A 482 1.32 -4.81 43.24
N SER A 483 0.31 -4.88 44.11
CA SER A 483 0.15 -4.01 45.28
C SER A 483 1.22 -4.27 46.33
N ASP A 484 1.58 -5.53 46.57
CA ASP A 484 2.61 -5.91 47.53
C ASP A 484 3.99 -5.36 47.11
N LEU A 485 4.36 -5.58 45.85
CA LEU A 485 5.64 -5.13 45.28
C LEU A 485 5.70 -3.62 44.99
N ALA A 486 4.56 -2.93 44.90
CA ALA A 486 4.52 -1.47 44.66
C ALA A 486 5.30 -0.67 45.70
N THR A 487 5.34 -1.16 46.95
CA THR A 487 6.07 -0.54 48.07
C THR A 487 7.59 -0.48 47.86
N MET A 488 8.13 -1.30 46.96
CA MET A 488 9.56 -1.40 46.63
C MET A 488 9.97 -0.50 45.45
N VAL A 489 9.00 0.13 44.76
CA VAL A 489 9.24 0.88 43.51
C VAL A 489 9.73 2.30 43.81
N PRO A 490 10.90 2.74 43.29
CA PRO A 490 11.40 4.10 43.51
C PRO A 490 10.47 5.19 42.96
N GLN A 491 10.46 6.34 43.63
CA GLN A 491 9.74 7.52 43.15
C GLN A 491 10.27 7.95 41.77
N GLY A 492 9.39 7.95 40.76
CA GLY A 492 9.72 8.26 39.37
C GLY A 492 9.80 7.05 38.44
N THR A 493 9.89 5.83 38.97
CA THR A 493 9.74 4.60 38.18
C THR A 493 8.24 4.36 37.87
N ILE A 494 7.96 4.02 36.62
CA ILE A 494 6.61 3.72 36.13
C ILE A 494 6.27 2.27 36.45
N LEU A 495 5.35 2.05 37.39
CA LEU A 495 4.80 0.73 37.70
C LEU A 495 3.67 0.36 36.73
N VAL A 496 3.71 -0.84 36.17
CA VAL A 496 2.72 -1.42 35.27
C VAL A 496 2.18 -2.74 35.84
N ALA A 497 0.86 -2.92 35.88
CA ALA A 497 0.25 -4.20 36.25
C ALA A 497 0.08 -5.09 35.01
N LEU A 498 0.58 -6.33 35.05
CA LEU A 498 0.49 -7.28 33.93
C LEU A 498 -0.28 -8.54 34.33
N SER A 499 -1.05 -9.10 33.39
CA SER A 499 -1.93 -10.26 33.59
C SER A 499 -3.08 -10.04 34.59
N GLY A 500 -4.09 -10.92 34.53
CA GLY A 500 -5.19 -10.97 35.49
C GLY A 500 -6.33 -9.96 35.26
N ILE A 501 -6.08 -8.83 34.61
CA ILE A 501 -7.09 -7.80 34.35
C ILE A 501 -8.23 -8.34 33.46
N THR A 502 -9.45 -8.30 33.98
CA THR A 502 -10.72 -8.72 33.33
C THR A 502 -11.69 -7.57 33.13
N GLY A 503 -11.62 -6.49 33.92
CA GLY A 503 -12.47 -5.32 33.77
C GLY A 503 -12.02 -4.13 34.62
N ARG A 504 -12.84 -3.07 34.63
CA ARG A 504 -12.53 -1.79 35.28
C ARG A 504 -12.20 -1.89 36.78
N ALA A 505 -12.85 -2.79 37.52
CA ALA A 505 -12.59 -2.98 38.96
C ALA A 505 -11.15 -3.46 39.26
N ASP A 506 -10.56 -4.28 38.38
CA ASP A 506 -9.16 -4.69 38.50
C ASP A 506 -8.23 -3.48 38.30
N VAL A 507 -8.52 -2.68 37.27
CA VAL A 507 -7.76 -1.46 36.94
C VAL A 507 -7.77 -0.47 38.10
N GLU A 508 -8.92 -0.22 38.73
CA GLU A 508 -9.03 0.66 39.88
C GLU A 508 -8.30 0.13 41.13
N THR A 509 -8.15 -1.18 41.25
CA THR A 509 -7.38 -1.81 42.32
C THR A 509 -5.88 -1.55 42.10
N TYR A 510 -5.35 -1.78 40.90
CA TYR A 510 -3.95 -1.50 40.57
C TYR A 510 -3.62 0.00 40.58
N MET A 511 -4.56 0.87 40.18
CA MET A 511 -4.42 2.32 40.32
C MET A 511 -4.24 2.76 41.79
N LYS A 512 -5.00 2.18 42.72
CA LYS A 512 -4.85 2.43 44.17
C LYS A 512 -3.50 1.90 44.69
N GLY A 513 -3.01 0.80 44.13
CA GLY A 513 -1.63 0.31 44.30
C GLY A 513 -0.55 1.14 43.60
N GLY A 514 -0.88 2.30 43.02
CA GLY A 514 0.08 3.24 42.43
C GLY A 514 0.47 2.96 40.97
N ALA A 515 -0.02 1.87 40.35
CA ALA A 515 0.27 1.55 38.96
C ALA A 515 -0.20 2.65 38.01
N LYS A 516 0.63 2.99 37.02
CA LYS A 516 0.36 4.03 36.01
C LYS A 516 -0.13 3.46 34.69
N ALA A 517 0.09 2.17 34.46
CA ALA A 517 -0.48 1.46 33.31
C ALA A 517 -0.93 0.04 33.67
N VAL A 518 -1.79 -0.52 32.82
CA VAL A 518 -2.28 -1.90 32.89
C VAL A 518 -2.12 -2.59 31.54
N LEU A 519 -1.60 -3.83 31.51
CA LEU A 519 -1.45 -4.61 30.28
C LEU A 519 -2.52 -5.69 30.16
N VAL A 520 -3.40 -5.53 29.17
CA VAL A 520 -4.59 -6.35 28.97
C VAL A 520 -4.53 -7.07 27.62
N GLY A 521 -4.65 -8.40 27.66
CA GLY A 521 -4.64 -9.27 26.47
C GLY A 521 -5.90 -10.14 26.38
N GLU A 522 -5.97 -11.20 27.18
CA GLU A 522 -7.01 -12.24 26.99
C GLU A 522 -8.45 -11.73 27.09
N ALA A 523 -8.76 -10.85 28.06
CA ALA A 523 -10.09 -10.28 28.21
C ALA A 523 -10.47 -9.39 27.00
N LEU A 524 -9.51 -8.60 26.50
CA LEU A 524 -9.66 -7.75 25.32
C LEU A 524 -9.85 -8.56 24.03
N MET A 525 -9.17 -9.72 23.90
CA MET A 525 -9.37 -10.63 22.77
C MET A 525 -10.77 -11.26 22.76
N ARG A 526 -11.33 -11.55 23.95
CA ARG A 526 -12.69 -12.10 24.12
C ARG A 526 -13.80 -11.05 24.04
N ALA A 527 -13.49 -9.75 24.17
CA ALA A 527 -14.48 -8.68 24.15
C ALA A 527 -15.21 -8.62 22.79
N PRO A 528 -16.54 -8.43 22.74
CA PRO A 528 -17.27 -8.25 21.48
C PRO A 528 -16.75 -7.03 20.70
N SER A 529 -16.70 -5.87 21.36
CA SER A 529 -16.08 -4.64 20.86
C SER A 529 -14.78 -4.36 21.61
N LYS A 530 -13.67 -4.26 20.87
CA LYS A 530 -12.32 -4.05 21.42
C LYS A 530 -12.14 -2.60 21.87
N ARG A 531 -12.67 -1.66 21.08
CA ARG A 531 -12.72 -0.23 21.37
C ARG A 531 -13.41 0.03 22.72
N ASP A 532 -14.65 -0.44 22.85
CA ASP A 532 -15.52 -0.01 23.94
C ASP A 532 -15.07 -0.62 25.27
N PHE A 533 -14.49 -1.82 25.24
CA PHE A 533 -13.83 -2.43 26.39
C PHE A 533 -12.60 -1.63 26.86
N ILE A 534 -11.80 -1.05 25.94
CA ILE A 534 -10.70 -0.15 26.32
C ILE A 534 -11.24 1.17 26.91
N GLN A 535 -12.30 1.75 26.34
CA GLN A 535 -12.96 2.94 26.93
C GLN A 535 -13.49 2.65 28.34
N GLN A 536 -14.09 1.47 28.56
CA GLN A 536 -14.53 1.00 29.88
C GLN A 536 -13.37 0.82 30.86
N LEU A 537 -12.22 0.27 30.44
CA LEU A 537 -11.01 0.13 31.27
C LEU A 537 -10.45 1.51 31.67
N LEU A 538 -10.43 2.47 30.73
CA LEU A 538 -10.05 3.86 30.99
C LEU A 538 -11.02 4.56 31.96
N GLY A 539 -12.24 4.05 32.12
CA GLY A 539 -13.28 4.64 32.97
C GLY A 539 -13.99 5.82 32.32
N LYS A 540 -14.04 5.84 30.98
CA LYS A 540 -14.94 6.72 30.24
C LYS A 540 -16.30 6.04 30.12
N ASP A 541 -17.36 6.82 30.24
CA ASP A 541 -18.65 6.42 29.67
C ASP A 541 -18.48 6.16 28.16
N VAL A 542 -19.37 5.35 27.59
CA VAL A 542 -19.36 5.10 26.14
C VAL A 542 -19.94 6.34 25.44
N GLU A 543 -19.08 7.34 25.24
CA GLU A 543 -19.42 8.60 24.56
C GLU A 543 -19.97 8.31 23.16
N GLU A 544 -21.28 8.49 22.98
CA GLU A 544 -21.83 8.79 21.67
C GLU A 544 -21.06 9.99 21.10
N GLN A 545 -20.70 9.93 19.81
CA GLN A 545 -19.81 10.92 19.23
C GLN A 545 -20.42 12.33 19.37
N PRO A 546 -19.65 13.35 19.79
CA PRO A 546 -20.20 14.67 20.09
C PRO A 546 -20.97 15.22 18.88
N ALA A 547 -22.23 15.59 19.11
CA ALA A 547 -23.19 15.88 18.06
C ALA A 547 -22.92 17.22 17.34
N VAL A 548 -21.96 17.22 16.42
CA VAL A 548 -21.60 18.40 15.61
C VAL A 548 -22.64 18.63 14.49
N SER A 549 -23.73 19.32 14.83
CA SER A 549 -24.79 19.82 13.93
C SER A 549 -25.42 18.75 13.02
N ASN A 550 -26.62 18.30 13.38
CA ASN A 550 -27.38 17.26 12.67
C ASN A 550 -27.89 17.65 11.26
N ARG A 551 -27.64 18.89 10.79
CA ARG A 551 -28.08 19.35 9.46
C ARG A 551 -27.24 18.71 8.35
N THR A 552 -27.94 18.07 7.41
CA THR A 552 -27.42 17.57 6.13
C THR A 552 -26.93 18.73 5.27
N MET A 553 -25.75 18.63 4.65
CA MET A 553 -25.34 19.64 3.66
C MET A 553 -25.84 19.32 2.25
N VAL A 554 -25.93 20.34 1.39
CA VAL A 554 -26.41 20.21 0.01
C VAL A 554 -25.35 20.69 -0.98
N LYS A 555 -25.01 19.81 -1.93
CA LYS A 555 -24.11 20.09 -3.04
C LYS A 555 -24.88 20.10 -4.37
N ILE A 556 -24.77 21.21 -5.10
CA ILE A 556 -25.29 21.32 -6.48
C ILE A 556 -24.10 21.15 -7.44
N CYS A 557 -24.06 20.03 -8.15
CA CYS A 557 -22.91 19.57 -8.93
C CYS A 557 -23.13 19.70 -10.44
N GLY A 558 -22.06 19.88 -11.20
CA GLY A 558 -22.12 20.05 -12.65
C GLY A 558 -22.70 21.40 -13.06
N VAL A 559 -22.28 22.47 -12.37
CA VAL A 559 -22.64 23.86 -12.68
C VAL A 559 -21.67 24.40 -13.73
N THR A 560 -22.22 24.93 -14.84
CA THR A 560 -21.43 25.33 -16.03
C THR A 560 -21.37 26.84 -16.26
N ASN A 561 -22.15 27.61 -15.51
CA ASN A 561 -22.37 29.03 -15.73
C ASN A 561 -22.63 29.79 -14.43
N VAL A 562 -22.49 31.12 -14.51
CA VAL A 562 -22.61 32.05 -13.39
C VAL A 562 -24.03 32.10 -12.83
N GLU A 563 -25.05 32.04 -13.68
CA GLU A 563 -26.46 32.19 -13.29
C GLU A 563 -26.92 31.03 -12.39
N ASP A 564 -26.70 29.79 -12.84
CA ASP A 564 -26.97 28.57 -12.06
C ASP A 564 -26.22 28.56 -10.72
N ALA A 565 -24.98 29.07 -10.71
CA ALA A 565 -24.16 29.15 -9.49
C ALA A 565 -24.72 30.18 -8.49
N LEU A 566 -25.15 31.35 -8.97
CA LEU A 566 -25.78 32.39 -8.15
C LEU A 566 -27.13 31.93 -7.61
N VAL A 567 -27.93 31.21 -8.39
CA VAL A 567 -29.20 30.61 -7.95
C VAL A 567 -28.95 29.56 -6.86
N ALA A 568 -28.05 28.60 -7.09
CA ALA A 568 -27.71 27.58 -6.08
C ALA A 568 -27.20 28.20 -4.77
N ALA A 569 -26.36 29.24 -4.86
CA ALA A 569 -25.84 29.95 -3.69
C ALA A 569 -26.93 30.70 -2.93
N LYS A 570 -27.79 31.47 -3.63
CA LYS A 570 -28.91 32.22 -3.03
C LYS A 570 -29.99 31.30 -2.43
N ALA A 571 -30.17 30.11 -3.00
CA ALA A 571 -31.10 29.10 -2.49
C ALA A 571 -30.58 28.37 -1.23
N GLY A 572 -29.32 28.57 -0.82
CA GLY A 572 -28.77 27.97 0.40
C GLY A 572 -28.15 26.58 0.21
N ALA A 573 -27.57 26.31 -0.96
CA ALA A 573 -26.61 25.22 -1.12
C ALA A 573 -25.36 25.49 -0.27
N ASP A 574 -24.79 24.44 0.33
CA ASP A 574 -23.55 24.53 1.12
C ASP A 574 -22.32 24.33 0.21
N PHE A 575 -22.49 23.64 -0.93
CA PHE A 575 -21.43 23.41 -1.92
C PHE A 575 -21.88 23.61 -3.37
N ILE A 576 -20.95 24.07 -4.23
CA ILE A 576 -21.11 24.12 -5.69
C ILE A 576 -20.02 23.26 -6.35
N GLY A 577 -20.45 22.26 -7.14
CA GLY A 577 -19.56 21.33 -7.84
C GLY A 577 -19.24 21.76 -9.28
N LEU A 578 -17.96 22.04 -9.55
CA LEU A 578 -17.43 22.41 -10.86
C LEU A 578 -16.67 21.19 -11.44
N ILE A 579 -17.11 20.69 -12.60
CA ILE A 579 -16.57 19.44 -13.16
C ILE A 579 -15.46 19.76 -14.17
N PHE A 580 -14.25 19.28 -13.90
CA PHE A 580 -13.12 19.33 -14.84
C PHE A 580 -12.98 18.03 -15.64
N ALA A 581 -13.52 16.92 -15.12
CA ALA A 581 -13.60 15.63 -15.80
C ALA A 581 -14.37 15.68 -17.14
N GLU A 582 -13.98 14.83 -18.09
CA GLU A 582 -14.64 14.74 -19.40
C GLU A 582 -16.11 14.35 -19.26
N SER A 583 -16.98 15.29 -19.64
CA SER A 583 -18.43 15.16 -19.51
C SER A 583 -19.15 16.26 -20.28
N ALA A 584 -20.45 16.09 -20.52
CA ALA A 584 -21.33 17.16 -21.02
C ALA A 584 -21.53 18.33 -20.03
N ARG A 585 -20.78 18.35 -18.91
CA ARG A 585 -20.82 19.36 -17.84
C ARG A 585 -19.43 19.94 -17.52
N LYS A 586 -18.43 19.62 -18.36
CA LYS A 586 -17.05 20.05 -18.17
C LYS A 586 -16.93 21.57 -18.26
N VAL A 587 -16.17 22.17 -17.34
CA VAL A 587 -15.74 23.58 -17.39
C VAL A 587 -14.23 23.69 -17.57
N THR A 588 -13.78 24.77 -18.18
CA THR A 588 -12.36 25.16 -18.20
C THR A 588 -11.97 25.81 -16.87
N ILE A 589 -10.66 25.93 -16.60
CA ILE A 589 -10.14 26.68 -15.45
C ILE A 589 -10.65 28.13 -15.47
N ASP A 590 -10.64 28.80 -16.62
CA ASP A 590 -11.14 30.17 -16.74
C ASP A 590 -12.64 30.29 -16.46
N ARG A 591 -13.46 29.36 -16.98
CA ARG A 591 -14.91 29.36 -16.72
C ARG A 591 -15.23 29.04 -15.26
N ALA A 592 -14.49 28.12 -14.64
CA ALA A 592 -14.59 27.86 -13.21
C ALA A 592 -14.23 29.10 -12.37
N LYS A 593 -13.13 29.78 -12.74
CA LYS A 593 -12.67 31.02 -12.09
C LYS A 593 -13.69 32.17 -12.20
N GLU A 594 -14.29 32.35 -13.37
CA GLU A 594 -15.40 33.30 -13.59
C GLU A 594 -16.59 33.03 -12.65
N ILE A 595 -17.01 31.76 -12.55
CA ILE A 595 -18.11 31.32 -11.68
C ILE A 595 -17.79 31.60 -10.20
N VAL A 596 -16.60 31.21 -9.73
CA VAL A 596 -16.16 31.45 -8.35
C VAL A 596 -16.14 32.95 -8.03
N GLN A 597 -15.55 33.77 -8.91
CA GLN A 597 -15.45 35.22 -8.72
C GLN A 597 -16.82 35.92 -8.72
N ALA A 598 -17.76 35.50 -9.57
CA ALA A 598 -19.09 36.09 -9.62
C ALA A 598 -19.89 35.83 -8.33
N VAL A 599 -19.88 34.58 -7.82
CA VAL A 599 -20.56 34.22 -6.57
C VAL A 599 -19.93 34.91 -5.36
N ARG A 600 -18.59 34.96 -5.28
CA ARG A 600 -17.88 35.69 -4.20
C ARG A 600 -18.26 37.17 -4.19
N ARG A 601 -18.29 37.82 -5.36
CA ARG A 601 -18.64 39.23 -5.52
C ARG A 601 -20.08 39.53 -5.07
N GLU A 602 -21.04 38.73 -5.52
CA GLU A 602 -22.45 38.89 -5.15
C GLU A 602 -22.67 38.75 -3.64
N LEU A 603 -22.09 37.70 -3.05
CA LEU A 603 -22.26 37.38 -1.62
C LEU A 603 -21.25 38.12 -0.70
N LYS A 604 -20.45 39.04 -1.26
CA LYS A 604 -19.44 39.84 -0.55
C LYS A 604 -18.45 38.99 0.27
N ILE A 605 -18.12 37.81 -0.24
CA ILE A 605 -17.12 36.91 0.34
C ILE A 605 -15.74 37.49 0.04
N SER A 606 -14.90 37.62 1.07
CA SER A 606 -13.53 38.14 0.93
C SER A 606 -12.67 37.24 0.03
N ASP A 607 -11.86 37.86 -0.83
CA ASP A 607 -10.87 37.14 -1.65
C ASP A 607 -9.58 36.79 -0.88
N GLU A 608 -9.48 37.19 0.40
CA GLU A 608 -8.63 36.52 1.40
C GLU A 608 -8.70 35.00 1.21
N PRO A 609 -7.56 34.28 1.22
CA PRO A 609 -7.60 32.83 1.22
C PRO A 609 -8.42 32.37 2.43
N ALA A 610 -9.33 31.40 2.24
CA ALA A 610 -9.91 30.70 3.37
C ALA A 610 -8.74 30.26 4.28
N PRO A 611 -8.77 30.59 5.59
CA PRO A 611 -7.58 30.55 6.44
C PRO A 611 -6.92 29.20 6.27
N ALA A 612 -5.64 29.24 5.85
CA ALA A 612 -4.91 28.03 5.47
C ALA A 612 -5.10 27.00 6.58
N LEU A 613 -5.65 25.83 6.22
CA LEU A 613 -5.99 24.77 7.18
C LEU A 613 -4.80 24.63 8.13
N PRO A 614 -4.95 25.01 9.42
CA PRO A 614 -3.81 25.28 10.27
C PRO A 614 -2.94 24.04 10.25
N ILE A 615 -1.68 24.24 9.84
CA ILE A 615 -0.73 23.16 9.59
C ILE A 615 -0.85 22.21 10.78
N PRO A 616 -1.30 20.95 10.59
CA PRO A 616 -1.52 20.06 11.71
C PRO A 616 -0.25 20.03 12.54
N SER A 617 -0.35 20.37 13.82
CA SER A 617 0.80 20.21 14.71
C SER A 617 1.20 18.73 14.68
N PRO A 618 2.45 18.36 14.99
CA PRO A 618 2.85 16.95 15.02
C PRO A 618 2.00 16.08 15.97
N ASP A 619 1.26 16.70 16.88
CA ASP A 619 0.31 16.10 17.82
C ASP A 619 -1.11 15.90 17.22
N ALA A 620 -1.40 16.57 16.11
CA ALA A 620 -2.72 16.61 15.48
C ALA A 620 -2.96 15.44 14.52
N SER A 621 -3.50 14.36 15.05
CA SER A 621 -4.86 14.02 14.60
C SER A 621 -5.13 13.72 13.10
N PRO A 622 -5.12 12.51 12.51
CA PRO A 622 -5.88 12.24 11.28
C PRO A 622 -7.40 12.42 11.46
N SER A 623 -7.94 12.11 12.65
CA SER A 623 -9.29 12.57 13.03
C SER A 623 -9.33 14.06 13.32
N THR A 624 -8.21 14.74 13.64
CA THR A 624 -8.16 16.21 13.60
C THR A 624 -8.07 16.73 12.17
N TRP A 625 -7.35 16.14 11.21
CA TRP A 625 -7.37 16.58 9.81
C TRP A 625 -8.77 16.42 9.22
N LEU A 626 -9.42 15.28 9.51
CA LEU A 626 -10.83 15.09 9.20
C LEU A 626 -11.69 16.12 9.92
N ASN A 627 -11.63 16.24 11.25
CA ASN A 627 -12.46 17.18 12.02
C ASN A 627 -12.12 18.66 11.77
N LEU A 628 -10.95 18.99 11.26
CA LEU A 628 -10.46 20.34 10.92
C LEU A 628 -10.89 20.70 9.50
N ALA A 629 -10.76 19.78 8.55
CA ALA A 629 -11.41 19.91 7.25
C ALA A 629 -12.92 20.06 7.47
N LEU A 630 -13.54 19.21 8.29
CA LEU A 630 -14.97 19.27 8.60
C LEU A 630 -15.38 20.51 9.40
N SER A 631 -14.60 20.98 10.39
CA SER A 631 -14.93 22.20 11.14
C SER A 631 -14.69 23.45 10.32
N THR A 632 -13.64 23.46 9.48
CA THR A 632 -13.44 24.49 8.46
C THR A 632 -14.59 24.47 7.47
N ILE A 633 -15.04 23.32 6.97
CA ILE A 633 -16.21 23.22 6.09
C ILE A 633 -17.49 23.72 6.79
N ARG A 634 -17.76 23.26 8.01
CA ARG A 634 -18.94 23.60 8.83
C ARG A 634 -18.90 24.99 9.48
N SER A 635 -17.78 25.72 9.38
CA SER A 635 -17.67 27.08 9.92
C SER A 635 -18.71 28.00 9.26
N PRO A 636 -19.45 28.83 10.02
CA PRO A 636 -20.41 29.77 9.47
C PRO A 636 -19.78 30.68 8.41
N ARG A 637 -20.40 30.76 7.22
CA ARG A 637 -19.93 31.58 6.08
C ARG A 637 -21.08 32.32 5.42
N ALA A 638 -20.73 33.38 4.70
CA ALA A 638 -21.65 34.15 3.86
C ALA A 638 -22.02 33.47 2.52
N GLY A 639 -21.55 32.24 2.24
CA GLY A 639 -21.87 31.52 1.01
C GLY A 639 -21.20 30.15 0.87
N PRO A 640 -21.45 29.44 -0.25
CA PRO A 640 -21.05 28.05 -0.46
C PRO A 640 -19.54 27.87 -0.70
N LEU A 641 -19.07 26.64 -0.47
CA LEU A 641 -17.73 26.19 -0.85
C LEU A 641 -17.72 25.55 -2.25
N PHE A 642 -16.65 25.76 -2.99
CA PHE A 642 -16.52 25.18 -4.33
C PHE A 642 -15.75 23.85 -4.31
N VAL A 643 -16.29 22.85 -5.02
CA VAL A 643 -15.74 21.50 -5.13
C VAL A 643 -15.32 21.25 -6.57
N GLY A 644 -14.03 21.10 -6.83
CA GLY A 644 -13.54 20.67 -8.15
C GLY A 644 -13.67 19.17 -8.32
N VAL A 645 -14.41 18.70 -9.33
CA VAL A 645 -14.61 17.27 -9.61
C VAL A 645 -13.68 16.84 -10.75
N PHE A 646 -12.81 15.89 -10.46
CA PHE A 646 -11.80 15.36 -11.38
C PHE A 646 -11.98 13.85 -11.53
N ALA A 647 -11.59 13.31 -12.67
CA ALA A 647 -11.56 11.87 -12.92
C ALA A 647 -10.23 11.51 -13.61
N ASN A 648 -9.34 10.82 -12.91
CA ASN A 648 -8.02 10.38 -13.41
C ASN A 648 -7.13 11.50 -13.98
N HIS A 649 -7.25 12.73 -13.47
CA HIS A 649 -6.36 13.83 -13.84
C HIS A 649 -5.07 13.78 -13.03
N SER A 650 -3.98 14.33 -13.57
CA SER A 650 -2.69 14.42 -12.87
C SER A 650 -2.78 15.33 -11.63
N VAL A 651 -2.01 15.01 -10.59
CA VAL A 651 -1.92 15.83 -9.37
C VAL A 651 -1.49 17.27 -9.68
N SER A 652 -0.60 17.46 -10.67
CA SER A 652 -0.16 18.78 -11.12
C SER A 652 -1.30 19.62 -11.72
N PHE A 653 -2.18 19.03 -12.54
CA PHE A 653 -3.36 19.69 -13.08
C PHE A 653 -4.38 20.02 -11.98
N ILE A 654 -4.62 19.08 -11.05
CA ILE A 654 -5.53 19.29 -9.92
C ILE A 654 -5.04 20.45 -9.04
N GLN A 655 -3.75 20.47 -8.70
CA GLN A 655 -3.13 21.58 -7.97
C GLN A 655 -3.20 22.91 -8.76
N GLN A 656 -3.07 22.89 -10.08
CA GLN A 656 -3.25 24.09 -10.91
C GLN A 656 -4.69 24.61 -10.80
N ALA A 657 -5.69 23.76 -11.03
CA ALA A 657 -7.09 24.14 -10.90
C ALA A 657 -7.41 24.70 -9.51
N VAL A 658 -6.87 24.10 -8.44
CA VAL A 658 -6.95 24.63 -7.06
C VAL A 658 -6.34 26.03 -6.94
N ARG A 659 -5.10 26.22 -7.41
CA ARG A 659 -4.40 27.52 -7.34
C ARG A 659 -5.10 28.62 -8.12
N ASP A 660 -5.60 28.32 -9.31
CA ASP A 660 -6.03 29.33 -10.30
C ASP A 660 -7.51 29.71 -10.14
N THR A 661 -8.35 28.79 -9.66
CA THR A 661 -9.80 29.01 -9.44
C THR A 661 -10.16 29.29 -7.98
N LYS A 662 -9.28 28.95 -7.02
CA LYS A 662 -9.55 29.00 -5.57
C LYS A 662 -10.74 28.13 -5.11
N ILE A 663 -10.94 26.97 -5.76
CA ILE A 663 -11.81 25.90 -5.22
C ILE A 663 -11.35 25.46 -3.83
N ASN A 664 -12.29 25.04 -2.99
CA ASN A 664 -12.08 24.77 -1.57
C ASN A 664 -11.90 23.28 -1.26
N LEU A 665 -12.48 22.40 -2.07
CA LEU A 665 -12.36 20.94 -1.96
C LEU A 665 -12.05 20.34 -3.34
N VAL A 666 -11.44 19.16 -3.32
CA VAL A 666 -11.26 18.29 -4.49
C VAL A 666 -12.15 17.05 -4.34
N GLN A 667 -12.80 16.62 -5.42
CA GLN A 667 -13.54 15.37 -5.51
C GLN A 667 -12.87 14.47 -6.55
N PHE A 668 -12.23 13.40 -6.07
CA PHE A 668 -11.72 12.29 -6.89
C PHE A 668 -12.90 11.40 -7.32
N HIS A 669 -13.20 11.36 -8.61
CA HIS A 669 -14.39 10.74 -9.18
C HIS A 669 -14.07 9.61 -10.19
N GLY A 670 -12.78 9.37 -10.46
CA GLY A 670 -12.30 8.25 -11.27
C GLY A 670 -11.74 7.09 -10.43
N SER A 671 -10.66 6.50 -10.93
CA SER A 671 -9.93 5.39 -10.30
C SER A 671 -8.76 5.84 -9.42
N GLU A 672 -8.64 7.14 -9.09
CA GLU A 672 -7.51 7.69 -8.32
C GLU A 672 -7.32 6.98 -6.97
N PRO A 673 -6.08 6.60 -6.59
CA PRO A 673 -5.75 6.13 -5.24
C PRO A 673 -5.97 7.19 -4.16
N CYS A 674 -6.40 6.76 -2.97
CA CYS A 674 -6.71 7.67 -1.86
C CYS A 674 -5.47 8.38 -1.30
N HIS A 675 -4.29 7.74 -1.30
CA HIS A 675 -3.06 8.35 -0.81
C HIS A 675 -2.62 9.60 -1.59
N LEU A 676 -3.07 9.78 -2.85
CA LEU A 676 -2.81 11.01 -3.62
C LEU A 676 -3.44 12.26 -2.96
N ALA A 677 -4.41 12.09 -2.06
CA ALA A 677 -4.97 13.19 -1.29
C ALA A 677 -3.94 13.90 -0.40
N ALA A 678 -2.92 13.19 0.09
CA ALA A 678 -1.83 13.77 0.88
C ALA A 678 -0.91 14.70 0.07
N LEU A 679 -1.02 14.69 -1.26
CA LEU A 679 -0.27 15.57 -2.18
C LEU A 679 -1.05 16.84 -2.56
N LEU A 680 -2.21 17.09 -1.97
CA LEU A 680 -3.09 18.21 -2.29
C LEU A 680 -3.28 19.15 -1.08
N PRO A 681 -3.23 20.49 -1.28
CA PRO A 681 -3.36 21.47 -0.20
C PRO A 681 -4.82 21.71 0.24
N THR A 682 -5.76 20.84 -0.15
CA THR A 682 -7.21 21.00 0.02
C THR A 682 -7.87 19.67 0.39
N PRO A 683 -8.92 19.67 1.24
CA PRO A 683 -9.69 18.48 1.58
C PRO A 683 -10.16 17.69 0.35
N VAL A 684 -10.09 16.36 0.43
CA VAL A 684 -10.39 15.46 -0.69
C VAL A 684 -11.56 14.54 -0.34
N ILE A 685 -12.58 14.55 -1.20
CA ILE A 685 -13.68 13.59 -1.21
C ILE A 685 -13.35 12.50 -2.24
N LYS A 686 -13.49 11.22 -1.89
CA LYS A 686 -13.37 10.12 -2.86
C LYS A 686 -14.73 9.53 -3.18
N ALA A 687 -15.07 9.43 -4.46
CA ALA A 687 -16.27 8.76 -4.91
C ALA A 687 -16.08 7.25 -5.08
N PHE A 688 -17.15 6.51 -4.76
CA PHE A 688 -17.27 5.07 -4.91
C PHE A 688 -18.60 4.77 -5.61
N HIS A 689 -18.53 4.15 -6.77
CA HIS A 689 -19.73 3.74 -7.51
C HIS A 689 -20.23 2.40 -6.95
N VAL A 690 -21.47 2.39 -6.45
CA VAL A 690 -22.16 1.19 -5.95
C VAL A 690 -22.82 0.48 -7.13
N LEU A 691 -22.39 -0.76 -7.42
CA LEU A 691 -22.96 -1.54 -8.52
C LEU A 691 -24.26 -2.24 -8.08
N PRO A 692 -25.21 -2.53 -8.99
CA PRO A 692 -26.56 -3.01 -8.64
C PRO A 692 -26.66 -4.36 -7.91
N ASN A 693 -25.54 -5.06 -7.71
CA ASN A 693 -25.45 -6.37 -7.07
C ASN A 693 -24.39 -6.42 -5.93
N GLU A 694 -23.77 -5.28 -5.58
CA GLU A 694 -22.77 -5.25 -4.49
C GLU A 694 -23.44 -5.25 -3.12
N THR A 695 -22.98 -6.11 -2.21
CA THR A 695 -23.47 -6.11 -0.83
C THR A 695 -22.86 -4.94 -0.03
N PRO A 696 -23.49 -4.50 1.08
CA PRO A 696 -22.91 -3.46 1.93
C PRO A 696 -21.48 -3.78 2.37
N SER A 697 -21.21 -5.02 2.78
CA SER A 697 -19.87 -5.49 3.15
C SER A 697 -18.87 -5.35 2.01
N GLN A 698 -19.21 -5.73 0.78
CA GLN A 698 -18.34 -5.55 -0.38
C GLN A 698 -18.02 -4.08 -0.65
N VAL A 699 -18.99 -3.17 -0.46
CA VAL A 699 -18.74 -1.72 -0.60
C VAL A 699 -17.85 -1.20 0.53
N ILE A 700 -18.07 -1.64 1.77
CA ILE A 700 -17.24 -1.32 2.93
C ILE A 700 -15.81 -1.84 2.74
N ASP A 701 -15.63 -3.06 2.26
CA ASP A 701 -14.31 -3.65 1.97
C ASP A 701 -13.57 -2.87 0.90
N ARG A 702 -14.23 -2.46 -0.20
CA ARG A 702 -13.62 -1.59 -1.23
C ARG A 702 -13.22 -0.22 -0.67
N ILE A 703 -13.92 0.29 0.34
CA ILE A 703 -13.58 1.55 1.02
C ILE A 703 -12.37 1.31 1.95
N VAL A 704 -12.45 0.34 2.85
CA VAL A 704 -11.42 0.06 3.87
C VAL A 704 -10.10 -0.41 3.24
N ALA A 705 -10.14 -1.27 2.22
CA ALA A 705 -8.95 -1.78 1.53
C ALA A 705 -8.27 -0.74 0.61
N ARG A 706 -8.89 0.43 0.37
CA ARG A 706 -8.31 1.54 -0.40
C ARG A 706 -7.77 2.67 0.49
N GLU A 707 -7.23 2.32 1.67
CA GLU A 707 -6.47 3.25 2.52
C GLU A 707 -7.22 4.54 2.93
N THR A 708 -8.57 4.52 2.98
CA THR A 708 -9.37 5.74 3.16
C THR A 708 -9.30 6.35 4.56
N VAL A 709 -8.80 5.61 5.55
CA VAL A 709 -8.77 6.05 6.95
C VAL A 709 -7.64 7.04 7.15
N GLY A 710 -7.98 8.32 7.31
CA GLY A 710 -7.02 9.41 7.57
C GLY A 710 -6.47 10.12 6.32
N THR A 711 -6.64 9.54 5.13
CA THR A 711 -6.20 10.14 3.85
C THR A 711 -7.24 11.08 3.22
N ILE A 712 -8.53 10.76 3.36
CA ILE A 712 -9.63 11.50 2.71
C ILE A 712 -10.61 12.09 3.73
N SER A 713 -11.29 13.16 3.33
CA SER A 713 -12.20 13.97 4.17
C SER A 713 -13.67 13.51 4.10
N GLY A 714 -14.00 12.59 3.18
CA GLY A 714 -15.34 12.00 3.04
C GLY A 714 -15.44 11.05 1.85
N VAL A 715 -16.41 10.14 1.90
CA VAL A 715 -16.73 9.20 0.81
C VAL A 715 -18.04 9.59 0.15
N LEU A 716 -18.05 9.67 -1.19
CA LEU A 716 -19.25 9.92 -1.97
C LEU A 716 -19.75 8.61 -2.58
N LEU A 717 -20.96 8.20 -2.23
CA LEU A 717 -21.60 7.01 -2.79
C LEU A 717 -22.50 7.42 -3.96
N ASP A 718 -22.22 6.92 -5.15
CA ASP A 718 -22.97 7.23 -6.39
C ASP A 718 -23.40 5.93 -7.10
N THR A 719 -24.42 6.00 -7.94
CA THR A 719 -24.95 4.84 -8.67
C THR A 719 -24.00 4.40 -9.77
N GLY A 720 -23.47 3.17 -9.67
CA GLY A 720 -22.60 2.58 -10.68
C GLY A 720 -23.37 1.82 -11.77
N VAL A 721 -22.94 1.95 -13.03
CA VAL A 721 -23.49 1.20 -14.18
C VAL A 721 -22.40 0.40 -14.89
N LYS A 722 -22.76 -0.79 -15.37
CA LYS A 722 -21.85 -1.76 -16.00
C LYS A 722 -21.17 -1.27 -17.30
N SER A 723 -21.62 -0.16 -17.86
CA SER A 723 -21.15 0.43 -19.12
C SER A 723 -19.92 1.35 -18.98
N GLY A 724 -19.36 1.51 -17.78
CA GLY A 724 -18.20 2.39 -17.54
C GLY A 724 -18.53 3.88 -17.49
N GLN A 725 -19.80 4.28 -17.58
CA GLN A 725 -20.21 5.66 -17.34
C GLN A 725 -20.08 6.01 -15.85
N GLN A 726 -19.28 7.04 -15.56
CA GLN A 726 -19.11 7.60 -14.22
C GLN A 726 -20.18 8.67 -13.98
N GLY A 727 -21.24 8.29 -13.25
CA GLY A 727 -22.32 9.16 -12.80
C GLY A 727 -23.32 9.61 -13.89
N GLY A 728 -24.27 10.46 -13.48
CA GLY A 728 -25.20 11.16 -14.40
C GLY A 728 -26.32 10.32 -15.01
N THR A 729 -26.57 9.10 -14.50
CA THR A 729 -27.58 8.14 -14.99
C THR A 729 -29.01 8.46 -14.58
N GLY A 730 -29.20 9.24 -13.51
CA GLY A 730 -30.53 9.57 -12.97
C GLY A 730 -31.21 8.45 -12.17
N GLN A 731 -30.54 7.32 -11.95
CA GLN A 731 -31.02 6.19 -11.17
C GLN A 731 -30.42 6.20 -9.76
N VAL A 732 -31.16 5.73 -8.76
CA VAL A 732 -30.68 5.50 -7.38
C VAL A 732 -30.09 4.10 -7.25
N PHE A 733 -29.15 3.91 -6.33
CA PHE A 733 -28.73 2.59 -5.82
C PHE A 733 -29.47 2.28 -4.50
N ASP A 734 -29.31 1.07 -3.96
CA ASP A 734 -29.90 0.74 -2.65
C ASP A 734 -29.24 1.52 -1.51
N TRP A 735 -29.99 2.47 -0.94
CA TRP A 735 -29.57 3.29 0.18
C TRP A 735 -29.28 2.49 1.48
N ASP A 736 -29.71 1.23 1.62
CA ASP A 736 -29.26 0.43 2.78
C ASP A 736 -27.76 0.15 2.75
N VAL A 737 -27.12 0.13 1.56
CA VAL A 737 -25.64 0.16 1.45
C VAL A 737 -25.08 1.41 2.12
N ALA A 738 -25.69 2.58 1.90
CA ALA A 738 -25.25 3.84 2.50
C ALA A 738 -25.49 3.88 4.02
N VAL A 739 -26.58 3.29 4.52
CA VAL A 739 -26.85 3.15 5.97
C VAL A 739 -25.73 2.33 6.65
N HIS A 740 -25.33 1.20 6.08
CA HIS A 740 -24.26 0.37 6.64
C HIS A 740 -22.89 1.07 6.51
N VAL A 741 -22.58 1.66 5.35
CA VAL A 741 -21.34 2.45 5.16
C VAL A 741 -21.29 3.64 6.14
N GLN A 742 -22.41 4.23 6.56
CA GLN A 742 -22.40 5.29 7.58
C GLN A 742 -22.32 4.78 9.03
N ARG A 743 -22.73 3.54 9.30
CA ARG A 743 -22.60 2.91 10.64
C ARG A 743 -21.23 2.29 10.89
N GLU A 744 -20.68 1.63 9.87
CA GLU A 744 -19.45 0.81 9.95
C GLU A 744 -18.26 1.51 9.29
N GLY A 745 -18.51 2.34 8.27
CA GLY A 745 -17.50 3.12 7.59
C GLY A 745 -16.96 4.25 8.46
N ARG A 746 -15.68 4.54 8.29
CA ARG A 746 -14.86 5.29 9.25
C ARG A 746 -14.71 6.77 8.89
N VAL A 747 -15.60 7.28 8.02
CA VAL A 747 -15.51 8.55 7.30
C VAL A 747 -16.91 9.07 6.91
N PRO A 748 -17.14 10.40 6.78
CA PRO A 748 -18.44 10.96 6.45
C PRO A 748 -18.95 10.55 5.07
N VAL A 749 -20.24 10.23 4.96
CA VAL A 749 -20.90 9.82 3.71
C VAL A 749 -21.57 11.01 3.03
N LEU A 750 -21.21 11.26 1.77
CA LEU A 750 -21.99 12.04 0.82
C LEU A 750 -22.85 11.06 0.00
N LEU A 751 -24.15 11.33 -0.09
CA LEU A 751 -25.08 10.53 -0.89
C LEU A 751 -25.33 11.20 -2.23
N ALA A 752 -25.04 10.50 -3.32
CA ALA A 752 -25.31 10.88 -4.70
C ALA A 752 -26.16 9.80 -5.40
N GLY A 753 -26.26 9.86 -6.73
CA GLY A 753 -26.97 8.86 -7.53
C GLY A 753 -28.49 9.04 -7.52
N GLY A 754 -29.06 9.56 -8.61
CA GLY A 754 -30.51 9.59 -8.83
C GLY A 754 -31.33 10.49 -7.90
N LEU A 755 -30.69 11.32 -7.06
CA LEU A 755 -31.38 12.27 -6.20
C LEU A 755 -32.09 13.38 -7.00
N LYS A 756 -33.28 13.76 -6.54
CA LYS A 756 -34.21 14.76 -7.11
C LYS A 756 -35.04 15.41 -5.99
N PRO A 757 -35.77 16.52 -6.23
CA PRO A 757 -36.62 17.15 -5.22
C PRO A 757 -37.63 16.17 -4.59
N GLU A 758 -38.14 15.21 -5.36
CA GLU A 758 -39.20 14.29 -4.92
C GLU A 758 -38.71 13.19 -3.96
N ASN A 759 -37.42 12.79 -4.04
CA ASN A 759 -36.90 11.64 -3.28
C ASN A 759 -35.84 12.01 -2.22
N VAL A 760 -35.24 13.21 -2.27
CA VAL A 760 -34.15 13.57 -1.36
C VAL A 760 -34.57 13.61 0.11
N ALA A 761 -35.81 14.02 0.40
CA ALA A 761 -36.35 14.02 1.76
C ALA A 761 -36.53 12.59 2.35
N GLU A 762 -36.67 11.56 1.51
CA GLU A 762 -36.65 10.16 1.97
C GLU A 762 -35.20 9.71 2.20
N ALA A 763 -34.31 10.00 1.24
CA ALA A 763 -32.88 9.67 1.30
C ALA A 763 -32.22 10.19 2.59
N VAL A 764 -32.52 11.45 2.97
CA VAL A 764 -32.01 12.07 4.19
C VAL A 764 -32.59 11.41 5.45
N ARG A 765 -33.89 11.08 5.50
CA ARG A 765 -34.48 10.38 6.65
C ARG A 765 -33.90 8.97 6.84
N LYS A 766 -33.67 8.22 5.75
CA LYS A 766 -33.15 6.84 5.77
C LYS A 766 -31.66 6.78 6.11
N VAL A 767 -30.83 7.57 5.42
CA VAL A 767 -29.36 7.49 5.50
C VAL A 767 -28.77 8.47 6.54
N ARG A 768 -29.41 9.63 6.76
CA ARG A 768 -28.88 10.77 7.51
C ARG A 768 -27.47 11.21 7.04
N PRO A 769 -27.24 11.38 5.72
CA PRO A 769 -25.91 11.58 5.17
C PRO A 769 -25.29 12.91 5.64
N TRP A 770 -23.97 13.01 5.62
CA TRP A 770 -23.27 14.26 5.91
C TRP A 770 -23.54 15.34 4.84
N CYS A 771 -23.72 14.90 3.59
CA CYS A 771 -24.15 15.76 2.49
C CYS A 771 -24.98 14.96 1.47
N VAL A 772 -25.93 15.60 0.79
CA VAL A 772 -26.53 15.10 -0.45
C VAL A 772 -25.95 15.85 -1.66
N ASP A 773 -25.69 15.13 -2.74
CA ASP A 773 -25.10 15.66 -3.98
C ASP A 773 -26.04 15.41 -5.18
N VAL A 774 -26.39 16.49 -5.89
CA VAL A 774 -27.27 16.41 -7.06
C VAL A 774 -26.68 17.10 -8.28
N SER A 775 -26.71 16.41 -9.43
CA SER A 775 -26.40 16.99 -10.74
C SER A 775 -27.62 16.98 -11.64
N SER A 776 -27.98 15.83 -12.21
CA SER A 776 -28.99 15.72 -13.27
C SER A 776 -30.44 15.80 -12.79
N GLY A 777 -30.70 15.57 -11.49
CA GLY A 777 -32.05 15.68 -10.93
C GLY A 777 -32.61 17.10 -10.87
N VAL A 778 -31.75 18.11 -11.03
CA VAL A 778 -32.09 19.54 -11.03
C VAL A 778 -31.62 20.24 -12.31
N GLU A 779 -31.52 19.50 -13.42
CA GLU A 779 -31.21 20.05 -14.75
C GLU A 779 -32.49 20.28 -15.58
N LEU A 780 -32.37 21.18 -16.57
CA LEU A 780 -33.38 21.35 -17.61
C LEU A 780 -33.44 20.09 -18.46
N ASP A 781 -34.63 19.50 -18.63
CA ASP A 781 -34.80 18.25 -19.37
C ASP A 781 -34.47 18.42 -20.87
N THR A 782 -34.51 19.66 -21.36
CA THR A 782 -34.10 20.07 -22.71
C THR A 782 -32.58 20.27 -22.88
N LYS A 783 -31.81 20.44 -21.80
CA LYS A 783 -30.40 20.89 -21.90
C LYS A 783 -29.54 20.48 -20.69
N LYS A 784 -28.78 19.39 -20.85
CA LYS A 784 -27.81 18.92 -19.85
C LYS A 784 -26.78 20.01 -19.50
N GLY A 785 -26.37 20.05 -18.23
CA GLY A 785 -25.41 21.01 -17.71
C GLY A 785 -25.95 22.43 -17.47
N PHE A 786 -27.24 22.69 -17.74
CA PHE A 786 -27.96 23.91 -17.35
C PHE A 786 -29.00 23.54 -16.29
N LYS A 787 -29.05 24.28 -15.19
CA LYS A 787 -29.91 23.96 -14.06
C LYS A 787 -31.32 24.50 -14.25
N ASP A 788 -32.29 23.74 -13.76
CA ASP A 788 -33.64 24.22 -13.58
C ASP A 788 -33.70 24.91 -12.21
N HIS A 789 -33.89 26.23 -12.21
CA HIS A 789 -33.82 27.05 -11.01
C HIS A 789 -34.93 26.72 -10.01
N GLY A 790 -36.09 26.26 -10.49
CA GLY A 790 -37.17 25.75 -9.64
C GLY A 790 -36.74 24.45 -8.95
N LYS A 791 -36.30 23.45 -9.73
CA LYS A 791 -35.83 22.16 -9.19
C LYS A 791 -34.66 22.35 -8.22
N VAL A 792 -33.74 23.30 -8.43
CA VAL A 792 -32.65 23.61 -7.48
C VAL A 792 -33.20 24.13 -6.15
N VAL A 793 -34.11 25.10 -6.16
CA VAL A 793 -34.72 25.67 -4.94
C VAL A 793 -35.53 24.60 -4.20
N ASP A 794 -36.36 23.84 -4.91
CA ASP A 794 -37.19 22.80 -4.29
C ASP A 794 -36.35 21.63 -3.75
N PHE A 795 -35.23 21.26 -4.40
CA PHE A 795 -34.30 20.27 -3.86
C PHE A 795 -33.70 20.71 -2.51
N ILE A 796 -33.18 21.93 -2.43
CA ILE A 796 -32.57 22.44 -1.19
C ILE A 796 -33.65 22.55 -0.10
N LYS A 797 -34.83 23.07 -0.45
CA LYS A 797 -36.00 23.17 0.45
C LYS A 797 -36.43 21.81 1.00
N ALA A 798 -36.52 20.78 0.15
CA ALA A 798 -36.89 19.42 0.55
C ALA A 798 -35.91 18.80 1.56
N VAL A 799 -34.62 19.13 1.47
CA VAL A 799 -33.61 18.78 2.49
C VAL A 799 -33.84 19.56 3.79
N ARG A 800 -34.04 20.89 3.72
CA ARG A 800 -34.26 21.70 4.93
C ARG A 800 -35.52 21.32 5.70
N THR A 801 -36.55 20.78 5.04
CA THR A 801 -37.76 20.27 5.71
C THR A 801 -37.60 18.94 6.46
N VAL A 802 -36.39 18.36 6.47
CA VAL A 802 -36.05 17.14 7.24
C VAL A 802 -34.77 17.28 8.09
N ASP A 803 -34.12 18.45 8.04
CA ASP A 803 -32.99 18.83 8.91
C ASP A 803 -33.44 19.47 10.26
N THR A 804 -34.76 19.53 10.50
CA THR A 804 -35.42 20.11 11.70
C THR A 804 -36.05 19.05 12.57
#